data_AF-A0A0U1HV05-F1
#
_entry.id   AF-A0A0U1HV05-F1
#
_cell.length_a   1.000
_cell.length_b   1.000
_cell.length_c   1.000
_cell.angle_alpha   90.00
_cell.angle_beta   90.00
_cell.angle_gamma   90.00
#
_symmetry.space_group_name_H-M   'P 1'
#
loop_
_entity.id
_entity.type
_entity.pdbx_description
1 polymer ?
#
loop_
_entity_poly.entity_id
_entity_poly.type
_entity_poly.pdbx_seq_one_letter_code
_entity_poly.pdbx_strand_id
1 'polypeptide(L)'
;MGDWIDNNIDWISPKGMGQLKIMQQSGGILQSGRDKRRAVIERLVRVIVTGSGGLVLLTLMLIFIYLLYAALPLFKPASINSPASFTVAGSGATLALGVDASGQVGYRIDETGKGYFIRLKAQGESPAGSLISEQQLSPPPVSISRAAGRQPLYSMGLSNGRFVLLQPDFSATPPRWQFPLGEQPRYMDLQGQRLTQLVVAEPQPQQFSLAATTEDGRLITGTFTAQGQQVSELPHAPKTIDQLLLAPDGRWLYLLSGHQVFIYQFGPELTLREVVPLVADPHALTGPLQLSLLAGGKSLLVQAPDGVITQWFDVPKAPGNQYHLTRIRSFTPAGKGLLTTENTRRVFASLSPQGELSLFSSIESAPLLQHKLATGVTHAAFSPWGDNLLVEHGAGWSTYSLDNRYPEISWRSLWQRVWYENYPEPAYVWQSSSVDESYQAKFSLIPIIFGTLKAAGYAMLFAVPLALAGAIYTAYFMSAGLRRVVKPSIEMMGAFPTVVIGLIAGIWLAPVIEHYLAGILLLPPLLALTILCCGWCSARWSAKTQRQLSAGWDVIILLPVILLTGGLAWWLGPQLAVLTLGMPVNEWLGDNYSQRNALVVGIAMGFALIPVIFSLAEDALFSVPPSLSQGSLALGATPWQTLVRVVLPSAYAGIFSALMIGFGRAVGETMIVLMATGNTPIIDGSIFQGLRAMAANIAIEMPEAVVGSGHYRVLFLTALVLFCFTFLVNTLAESIRLRLRERYQMEQVG
;
A
#
# COMPACT_ATOMS: atom_id res chain seq x y z
N MET A 1 -2.05 -27.10 24.80
CA MET A 1 -0.72 -27.69 24.56
C MET A 1 -0.43 -28.85 25.52
N GLY A 2 -1.01 -28.89 26.74
CA GLY A 2 -1.04 -30.09 27.60
C GLY A 2 -1.93 -31.22 27.06
N ASP A 3 -3.16 -30.92 26.60
CA ASP A 3 -4.12 -31.94 26.14
C ASP A 3 -3.82 -32.58 24.77
N TRP A 4 -2.83 -32.06 24.02
CA TRP A 4 -2.39 -32.67 22.75
C TRP A 4 -1.44 -33.86 22.96
N ILE A 5 -0.82 -33.94 24.15
CA ILE A 5 0.08 -35.04 24.53
C ILE A 5 -0.72 -36.19 25.15
N ASP A 6 -1.76 -35.92 25.95
CA ASP A 6 -2.49 -36.98 26.67
C ASP A 6 -3.39 -37.85 25.75
N ASN A 7 -4.08 -37.27 24.76
CA ASN A 7 -5.07 -38.02 23.97
C ASN A 7 -4.51 -38.86 22.81
N ASN A 8 -3.23 -38.72 22.44
CA ASN A 8 -2.60 -39.49 21.35
C ASN A 8 -1.60 -40.57 21.84
N ILE A 9 -1.52 -40.79 23.16
CA ILE A 9 -0.51 -41.63 23.83
C ILE A 9 -1.17 -42.70 24.73
N ASP A 10 -2.48 -42.92 24.63
CA ASP A 10 -3.22 -43.80 25.55
C ASP A 10 -2.80 -45.29 25.50
N TRP A 11 -2.11 -45.73 24.44
CA TRP A 11 -1.52 -47.07 24.34
C TRP A 11 -0.12 -47.19 25.00
N ILE A 12 0.43 -46.11 25.55
CA ILE A 12 1.75 -46.05 26.20
C ILE A 12 1.64 -45.96 27.74
N SER A 13 0.45 -45.85 28.32
CA SER A 13 0.28 -45.81 29.78
C SER A 13 0.57 -47.18 30.45
N PRO A 14 1.12 -47.22 31.68
CA PRO A 14 1.40 -48.47 32.39
C PRO A 14 0.15 -49.32 32.69
N LYS A 15 -1.06 -48.74 32.61
CA LYS A 15 -2.34 -49.49 32.69
C LYS A 15 -2.66 -50.24 31.39
N GLY A 16 -2.32 -49.69 30.22
CA GLY A 16 -2.46 -50.37 28.92
C GLY A 16 -1.44 -51.50 28.71
N MET A 17 -0.24 -51.37 29.28
CA MET A 17 0.79 -52.44 29.26
C MET A 17 0.40 -53.68 30.08
N GLY A 18 -0.46 -53.55 31.09
CA GLY A 18 -0.93 -54.68 31.92
C GLY A 18 -1.84 -55.64 31.17
N GLN A 19 -2.71 -55.12 30.27
CA GLN A 19 -3.63 -55.96 29.49
C GLN A 19 -2.97 -56.62 28.28
N LEU A 20 -1.97 -55.96 27.66
CA LEU A 20 -1.16 -56.55 26.58
C LEU A 20 -0.28 -57.71 27.04
N LYS A 21 0.14 -57.73 28.32
CA LYS A 21 0.96 -58.81 28.88
C LYS A 21 0.18 -60.11 29.13
N ILE A 22 -1.14 -60.03 29.30
CA ILE A 22 -2.01 -61.19 29.50
C ILE A 22 -2.41 -61.84 28.17
N MET A 23 -2.49 -61.08 27.07
CA MET A 23 -2.79 -61.62 25.73
C MET A 23 -1.58 -62.20 24.99
N GLN A 24 -0.34 -61.89 25.40
CA GLN A 24 0.88 -62.40 24.73
C GLN A 24 1.35 -63.79 25.21
N GLN A 25 0.74 -64.38 26.25
CA GLN A 25 1.15 -65.70 26.76
C GLN A 25 0.46 -66.91 26.08
N SER A 26 -0.47 -66.71 25.16
CA SER A 26 -1.15 -67.80 24.44
C SER A 26 -0.97 -67.67 22.93
N GLY A 27 0.08 -68.28 22.38
CA GLY A 27 0.23 -68.40 20.93
C GLY A 27 1.68 -68.35 20.46
N GLY A 28 2.46 -69.37 20.78
CA GLY A 28 3.73 -69.60 20.10
C GLY A 28 3.48 -70.04 18.66
N ILE A 29 3.62 -69.12 17.70
CA ILE A 29 3.72 -69.45 16.27
C ILE A 29 4.91 -68.69 15.68
N LEU A 30 5.76 -69.47 15.00
CA LEU A 30 7.06 -69.15 14.42
C LEU A 30 7.09 -67.80 13.66
N GLN A 31 7.96 -66.88 14.11
CA GLN A 31 8.25 -65.61 13.45
C GLN A 31 8.99 -65.83 12.12
N SER A 32 8.30 -65.56 11.01
CA SER A 32 8.84 -65.56 9.65
C SER A 32 9.59 -64.25 9.36
N GLY A 33 10.73 -64.32 8.65
CA GLY A 33 11.55 -63.16 8.27
C GLY A 33 10.84 -62.09 7.42
N ARG A 34 9.63 -62.35 6.93
CA ARG A 34 8.76 -61.36 6.24
C ARG A 34 8.20 -60.28 7.17
N ASP A 35 8.00 -60.58 8.46
CA ASP A 35 7.42 -59.61 9.42
C ASP A 35 8.45 -58.61 9.94
N LYS A 36 9.72 -59.02 10.07
CA LYS A 36 10.82 -58.10 10.42
C LYS A 36 11.04 -57.04 9.34
N ARG A 37 10.94 -57.41 8.06
CA ARG A 37 11.06 -56.47 6.93
C ARG A 37 9.90 -55.47 6.91
N ARG A 38 8.67 -55.90 7.18
CA ARG A 38 7.49 -55.01 7.29
C ARG A 38 7.62 -54.04 8.48
N ALA A 39 8.02 -54.52 9.65
CA ALA A 39 8.21 -53.67 10.83
C ALA A 39 9.32 -52.61 10.62
N VAL A 40 10.39 -52.95 9.90
CA VAL A 40 11.44 -51.99 9.51
C VAL A 40 10.89 -50.96 8.53
N ILE A 41 10.14 -51.39 7.52
CA ILE A 41 9.51 -50.48 6.54
C ILE A 41 8.52 -49.55 7.24
N GLU A 42 7.66 -50.04 8.14
CA GLU A 42 6.72 -49.22 8.90
C GLU A 42 7.43 -48.20 9.79
N ARG A 43 8.52 -48.59 10.45
CA ARG A 43 9.33 -47.67 11.25
C ARG A 43 10.00 -46.60 10.38
N LEU A 44 10.56 -46.99 9.23
CA LEU A 44 11.13 -46.06 8.25
C LEU A 44 10.08 -45.07 7.73
N VAL A 45 8.91 -45.57 7.31
CA VAL A 45 7.81 -44.74 6.82
C VAL A 45 7.35 -43.76 7.89
N ARG A 46 7.17 -44.21 9.14
CA ARG A 46 6.80 -43.32 10.24
C ARG A 46 7.83 -42.20 10.43
N VAL A 47 9.12 -42.55 10.50
CA VAL A 47 10.21 -41.58 10.64
C VAL A 47 10.28 -40.61 9.46
N ILE A 48 10.07 -41.08 8.23
CA ILE A 48 10.03 -40.22 7.04
C ILE A 48 8.83 -39.26 7.09
N VAL A 49 7.66 -39.73 7.50
CA VAL A 49 6.44 -38.91 7.58
C VAL A 49 6.56 -37.86 8.70
N THR A 50 6.97 -38.23 9.92
CA THR A 50 7.18 -37.24 10.99
C THR A 50 8.37 -36.32 10.69
N GLY A 51 9.44 -36.83 10.09
CA GLY A 51 10.60 -36.02 9.68
C GLY A 51 10.23 -35.00 8.60
N SER A 52 9.49 -35.39 7.57
CA SER A 52 9.02 -34.48 6.51
C SER A 52 8.02 -33.46 7.03
N GLY A 53 7.07 -33.86 7.89
CA GLY A 53 6.16 -32.94 8.56
C GLY A 53 6.90 -31.91 9.43
N GLY A 54 7.89 -32.36 10.20
CA GLY A 54 8.77 -31.49 10.98
C GLY A 54 9.57 -30.51 10.12
N LEU A 55 10.09 -30.97 8.98
CA LEU A 55 10.82 -30.12 8.03
C LEU A 55 9.91 -29.03 7.45
N VAL A 56 8.68 -29.37 7.04
CA VAL A 56 7.72 -28.39 6.52
C VAL A 56 7.40 -27.32 7.56
N LEU A 57 7.15 -27.72 8.81
CA LEU A 57 6.91 -26.77 9.90
C LEU A 57 8.12 -25.88 10.17
N LEU A 58 9.33 -26.45 10.17
CA LEU A 58 10.58 -25.69 10.30
C LEU A 58 10.72 -24.68 9.16
N THR A 59 10.45 -25.08 7.91
CA THR A 59 10.51 -24.18 6.75
C THR A 59 9.49 -23.05 6.87
N LEU A 60 8.24 -23.34 7.26
CA LEU A 60 7.22 -22.30 7.47
C LEU A 60 7.63 -21.33 8.58
N MET A 61 8.21 -21.83 9.67
CA MET A 61 8.74 -21.00 10.75
C MET A 61 9.91 -20.12 10.28
N LEU A 62 10.84 -20.67 9.49
CA LEU A 62 11.95 -19.91 8.92
C LEU A 62 11.47 -18.83 7.94
N ILE A 63 10.47 -19.14 7.10
CA ILE A 63 9.82 -18.15 6.22
C ILE A 63 9.21 -17.04 7.07
N PHE A 64 8.46 -17.37 8.12
CA PHE A 64 7.88 -16.38 9.02
C PHE A 64 8.95 -15.48 9.68
N ILE A 65 10.01 -16.07 10.21
CA ILE A 65 11.14 -15.33 10.81
C ILE A 65 11.80 -14.43 9.77
N TYR A 66 11.97 -14.89 8.54
CA TYR A 66 12.55 -14.11 7.46
C TYR A 66 11.65 -12.94 7.05
N LEU A 67 10.34 -13.16 6.89
CA LEU A 67 9.36 -12.11 6.60
C LEU A 67 9.36 -11.03 7.70
N LEU A 68 9.41 -11.45 8.97
CA LEU A 68 9.52 -10.55 10.11
C LEU A 68 10.83 -9.75 10.06
N TYR A 69 11.97 -10.41 9.86
CA TYR A 69 13.27 -9.77 9.73
C TYR A 69 13.32 -8.74 8.59
N ALA A 70 12.71 -9.06 7.44
CA ALA A 70 12.67 -8.16 6.29
C ALA A 70 11.81 -6.90 6.56
N ALA A 71 10.73 -7.04 7.33
CA ALA A 71 9.80 -5.95 7.66
C ALA A 71 10.26 -5.09 8.84
N LEU A 72 10.95 -5.65 9.84
CA LEU A 72 11.35 -4.96 11.07
C LEU A 72 12.04 -3.59 10.86
N PRO A 73 12.95 -3.40 9.87
CA PRO A 73 13.60 -2.12 9.65
C PRO A 73 12.66 -0.96 9.30
N LEU A 74 11.43 -1.23 8.86
CA LEU A 74 10.42 -0.19 8.61
C LEU A 74 10.00 0.57 9.87
N PHE A 75 10.09 -0.09 11.03
CA PHE A 75 9.63 0.45 12.31
C PHE A 75 10.77 0.92 13.22
N LYS A 76 12.00 1.00 12.68
CA LYS A 76 13.11 1.59 13.42
C LYS A 76 12.87 3.10 13.55
N PRO A 77 12.89 3.65 14.78
CA PRO A 77 12.75 5.09 14.96
C PRO A 77 13.91 5.82 14.30
N ALA A 78 13.67 7.06 13.88
CA ALA A 78 14.74 7.91 13.41
C ALA A 78 15.76 8.12 14.53
N SER A 79 17.04 8.12 14.18
CA SER A 79 18.12 8.29 15.16
C SER A 79 19.18 9.26 14.65
N ILE A 80 19.90 9.86 15.59
CA ILE A 80 20.98 10.80 15.32
C ILE A 80 22.20 10.39 16.13
N ASN A 81 23.36 10.37 15.48
CA ASN A 81 24.63 10.00 16.10
C ASN A 81 25.28 11.19 16.80
N SER A 82 26.30 10.91 17.62
CA SER A 82 27.13 11.93 18.26
C SER A 82 27.75 12.87 17.22
N PRO A 83 27.83 14.19 17.53
CA PRO A 83 28.39 15.16 16.60
C PRO A 83 29.89 14.94 16.41
N ALA A 84 30.36 15.14 15.19
CA ALA A 84 31.75 15.55 14.96
C ALA A 84 31.78 17.07 14.85
N SER A 85 32.31 17.72 15.89
CA SER A 85 32.44 19.18 15.97
C SER A 85 33.87 19.61 15.69
N PHE A 86 34.04 20.69 14.93
CA PHE A 86 35.33 21.25 14.59
C PHE A 86 35.23 22.75 14.32
N THR A 87 36.34 23.45 14.55
CA THR A 87 36.46 24.87 14.22
C THR A 87 36.70 25.04 12.73
N VAL A 88 36.03 26.00 12.11
CA VAL A 88 36.19 26.31 10.69
C VAL A 88 36.98 27.60 10.52
N ALA A 89 37.97 27.59 9.64
CA ALA A 89 38.76 28.78 9.32
C ALA A 89 37.96 29.75 8.41
N GLY A 90 37.96 31.04 8.76
CA GLY A 90 37.34 32.13 7.99
C GLY A 90 36.32 32.94 8.80
N SER A 91 36.42 34.26 8.73
CA SER A 91 35.84 35.22 9.68
C SER A 91 34.59 35.97 9.20
N GLY A 92 33.89 35.49 8.18
CA GLY A 92 32.68 36.13 7.62
C GLY A 92 31.38 35.49 8.11
N ALA A 93 30.30 36.27 8.20
CA ALA A 93 28.97 35.73 8.47
C ALA A 93 28.52 34.82 7.32
N THR A 94 27.96 33.65 7.66
CA THR A 94 27.44 32.67 6.70
C THR A 94 26.13 33.16 6.10
N LEU A 95 26.04 33.17 4.77
CA LEU A 95 24.81 33.41 4.02
C LEU A 95 24.13 32.11 3.57
N ALA A 96 24.92 31.11 3.19
CA ALA A 96 24.42 29.79 2.83
C ALA A 96 25.40 28.69 3.22
N LEU A 97 24.84 27.54 3.58
CA LEU A 97 25.55 26.37 4.07
C LEU A 97 25.03 25.13 3.35
N GLY A 98 25.91 24.17 3.07
CA GLY A 98 25.47 22.87 2.58
C GLY A 98 26.55 21.79 2.64
N VAL A 99 26.15 20.59 2.27
CA VAL A 99 26.96 19.38 2.34
C VAL A 99 26.88 18.63 1.03
N ASP A 100 27.96 17.95 0.66
CA ASP A 100 27.97 17.03 -0.46
C ASP A 100 27.14 15.76 -0.16
N ALA A 101 26.95 14.93 -1.17
CA ALA A 101 26.14 13.74 -1.03
C ALA A 101 26.80 12.68 -0.11
N SER A 102 28.14 12.62 -0.05
CA SER A 102 28.87 11.64 0.77
C SER A 102 29.08 12.06 2.23
N GLY A 103 28.78 13.32 2.58
CA GLY A 103 28.98 13.85 3.93
C GLY A 103 30.45 14.02 4.30
N GLN A 104 31.31 14.26 3.32
CA GLN A 104 32.76 14.42 3.48
C GLN A 104 33.19 15.88 3.27
N VAL A 105 32.47 16.64 2.45
CA VAL A 105 32.78 18.02 2.10
C VAL A 105 31.55 18.89 2.38
N GLY A 106 31.76 19.94 3.18
CA GLY A 106 30.80 21.00 3.39
C GLY A 106 31.19 22.21 2.55
N TYR A 107 30.23 23.08 2.29
CA TYR A 107 30.51 24.35 1.63
C TYR A 107 29.78 25.49 2.34
N ARG A 108 30.39 26.67 2.30
CA ARG A 108 29.86 27.92 2.85
C ARG A 108 29.94 29.02 1.80
N ILE A 109 28.94 29.87 1.79
CA ILE A 109 28.98 31.17 1.13
C ILE A 109 28.91 32.23 2.23
N ASP A 110 29.82 33.21 2.21
CA ASP A 110 29.84 34.31 3.18
C ASP A 110 29.22 35.61 2.65
N GLU A 111 29.07 36.58 3.55
CA GLU A 111 28.54 37.91 3.26
C GLU A 111 29.40 38.76 2.30
N THR A 112 30.67 38.39 2.10
CA THR A 112 31.57 39.07 1.15
C THR A 112 31.46 38.53 -0.27
N GLY A 113 30.61 37.52 -0.49
CA GLY A 113 30.44 36.86 -1.78
C GLY A 113 31.51 35.81 -2.08
N LYS A 114 32.21 35.31 -1.05
CA LYS A 114 33.20 34.24 -1.18
C LYS A 114 32.59 32.87 -0.89
N GLY A 115 32.99 31.89 -1.67
CA GLY A 115 32.63 30.49 -1.52
C GLY A 115 33.80 29.68 -0.98
N TYR A 116 33.51 28.83 0.01
CA TYR A 116 34.50 27.96 0.66
C TYR A 116 34.04 26.51 0.56
N PHE A 117 34.97 25.62 0.23
CA PHE A 117 34.81 24.18 0.43
C PHE A 117 35.66 23.73 1.61
N ILE A 118 35.04 23.04 2.56
CA ILE A 118 35.64 22.69 3.85
C ILE A 118 35.49 21.19 4.07
N ARG A 119 36.53 20.57 4.59
CA ARG A 119 36.54 19.14 4.90
C ARG A 119 35.75 18.85 6.18
N LEU A 120 34.82 17.90 6.14
CA LEU A 120 33.99 17.53 7.28
C LEU A 120 34.55 16.35 8.10
N LYS A 121 35.36 15.48 7.48
CA LYS A 121 36.01 14.34 8.14
C LYS A 121 37.52 14.37 7.89
N ALA A 122 38.30 14.00 8.90
CA ALA A 122 39.76 13.94 8.76
C ALA A 122 40.17 12.98 7.63
N GLN A 123 41.14 13.39 6.82
CA GLN A 123 41.69 12.57 5.73
C GLN A 123 43.19 12.76 5.66
N GLY A 124 43.94 11.70 5.98
CA GLY A 124 45.39 11.77 6.14
C GLY A 124 45.77 12.74 7.27
N GLU A 125 46.71 13.65 7.00
CA GLU A 125 47.19 14.64 7.97
C GLU A 125 46.29 15.88 8.09
N SER A 126 45.35 16.12 7.17
CA SER A 126 44.50 17.31 7.26
C SER A 126 43.25 17.04 8.12
N PRO A 127 43.07 17.79 9.23
CA PRO A 127 41.95 17.59 10.16
C PRO A 127 40.61 18.02 9.54
N ALA A 128 39.52 17.61 10.18
CA ALA A 128 38.20 18.16 9.90
C ALA A 128 38.19 19.68 10.18
N GLY A 129 37.48 20.45 9.36
CA GLY A 129 37.47 21.92 9.39
C GLY A 129 38.53 22.59 8.52
N SER A 130 39.43 21.82 7.89
CA SER A 130 40.43 22.37 6.97
C SER A 130 39.81 22.86 5.65
N LEU A 131 40.33 23.98 5.13
CA LEU A 131 39.93 24.57 3.86
C LEU A 131 40.46 23.74 2.68
N ILE A 132 39.60 23.43 1.72
CA ILE A 132 39.94 22.71 0.48
C ILE A 132 40.16 23.70 -0.67
N SER A 133 39.20 24.62 -0.86
CA SER A 133 39.27 25.66 -1.89
C SER A 133 38.45 26.88 -1.48
N GLU A 134 38.90 28.06 -1.92
CA GLU A 134 38.24 29.35 -1.76
C GLU A 134 38.12 30.00 -3.15
N GLN A 135 36.97 30.60 -3.44
CA GLN A 135 36.71 31.28 -4.70
C GLN A 135 35.85 32.53 -4.47
N GLN A 136 36.20 33.65 -5.11
CA GLN A 136 35.32 34.82 -5.17
C GLN A 136 34.18 34.51 -6.15
N LEU A 137 32.94 34.51 -5.67
CA LEU A 137 31.76 34.13 -6.47
C LEU A 137 31.07 35.34 -7.06
N SER A 138 30.96 36.40 -6.27
CA SER A 138 30.33 37.66 -6.67
C SER A 138 30.84 38.81 -5.79
N PRO A 139 30.63 40.07 -6.19
CA PRO A 139 30.68 41.20 -5.24
C PRO A 139 29.69 40.94 -4.09
N PRO A 140 29.83 41.61 -2.92
CA PRO A 140 28.98 41.40 -1.77
C PRO A 140 27.48 41.32 -2.14
N PRO A 141 26.86 40.14 -2.01
CA PRO A 141 25.50 39.93 -2.49
C PRO A 141 24.50 40.63 -1.57
N VAL A 142 23.46 41.18 -2.16
CA VAL A 142 22.36 41.81 -1.43
C VAL A 142 21.37 40.77 -0.93
N SER A 143 21.09 39.78 -1.78
CA SER A 143 20.14 38.72 -1.50
C SER A 143 20.70 37.40 -1.97
N ILE A 144 20.46 36.33 -1.22
CA ILE A 144 20.76 34.97 -1.63
C ILE A 144 19.52 34.10 -1.44
N SER A 145 19.32 33.15 -2.33
CA SER A 145 18.38 32.06 -2.11
C SER A 145 18.88 30.77 -2.72
N ARG A 146 18.26 29.67 -2.29
CA ARG A 146 18.49 28.34 -2.80
C ARG A 146 17.22 27.85 -3.48
N ALA A 147 17.34 27.26 -4.67
CA ALA A 147 16.23 26.59 -5.32
C ALA A 147 15.72 25.43 -4.45
N ALA A 148 14.39 25.30 -4.35
CA ALA A 148 13.80 24.06 -3.88
C ALA A 148 14.05 23.00 -4.97
N GLY A 149 14.87 21.98 -4.71
CA GLY A 149 15.24 21.00 -5.74
C GLY A 149 16.29 20.00 -5.26
N ARG A 150 16.55 18.96 -6.08
CA ARG A 150 17.53 17.91 -5.74
C ARG A 150 18.96 18.44 -5.74
N GLN A 151 19.30 19.25 -6.74
CA GLN A 151 20.62 19.85 -6.88
C GLN A 151 20.67 21.19 -6.14
N PRO A 152 21.73 21.48 -5.39
CA PRO A 152 21.90 22.77 -4.74
C PRO A 152 22.19 23.87 -5.78
N LEU A 153 21.15 24.57 -6.22
CA LEU A 153 21.26 25.77 -7.07
C LEU A 153 21.04 27.02 -6.21
N TYR A 154 21.97 27.97 -6.27
CA TYR A 154 21.88 29.24 -5.57
C TYR A 154 21.76 30.39 -6.55
N SER A 155 20.98 31.39 -6.17
CA SER A 155 20.93 32.68 -6.87
C SER A 155 21.36 33.80 -5.94
N MET A 156 22.28 34.64 -6.42
CA MET A 156 22.75 35.84 -5.73
C MET A 156 22.31 37.09 -6.48
N GLY A 157 21.55 37.96 -5.80
CA GLY A 157 21.18 39.29 -6.29
C GLY A 157 22.20 40.33 -5.85
N LEU A 158 22.57 41.23 -6.77
CA LEU A 158 23.55 42.29 -6.55
C LEU A 158 22.88 43.66 -6.40
N SER A 159 23.66 44.65 -5.96
CA SER A 159 23.20 46.04 -5.76
C SER A 159 22.92 46.81 -7.04
N ASN A 160 23.29 46.29 -8.21
CA ASN A 160 23.22 46.96 -9.50
C ASN A 160 22.18 46.34 -10.46
N GLY A 161 21.16 45.67 -9.93
CA GLY A 161 20.12 44.99 -10.73
C GLY A 161 20.59 43.72 -11.45
N ARG A 162 21.82 43.26 -11.19
CA ARG A 162 22.35 42.02 -11.78
C ARG A 162 22.30 40.85 -10.79
N PHE A 163 22.43 39.64 -11.32
CA PHE A 163 22.48 38.43 -10.53
C PHE A 163 23.49 37.41 -11.07
N VAL A 164 23.81 36.43 -10.24
CA VAL A 164 24.67 35.29 -10.56
C VAL A 164 24.00 34.00 -10.09
N LEU A 165 24.08 32.94 -10.90
CA LEU A 165 23.69 31.59 -10.51
C LEU A 165 24.91 30.75 -10.20
N LEU A 166 24.82 29.95 -9.14
CA LEU A 166 25.93 29.21 -8.58
C LEU A 166 25.50 27.81 -8.21
N GLN A 167 26.36 26.84 -8.51
CA GLN A 167 26.17 25.45 -8.12
C GLN A 167 27.51 24.86 -7.67
N PRO A 168 27.58 24.16 -6.53
CA PRO A 168 28.79 23.47 -6.12
C PRO A 168 29.01 22.23 -7.01
N ASP A 169 30.21 22.12 -7.58
CA ASP A 169 30.66 20.98 -8.38
C ASP A 169 31.66 20.15 -7.58
N PHE A 170 31.18 19.01 -7.09
CA PHE A 170 31.97 18.03 -6.34
C PHE A 170 32.67 17.00 -7.24
N SER A 171 32.41 17.01 -8.55
CA SER A 171 33.10 16.12 -9.50
C SER A 171 34.51 16.62 -9.85
N ALA A 172 34.73 17.92 -9.72
CA ALA A 172 36.05 18.53 -9.84
C ALA A 172 36.95 18.16 -8.65
N THR A 173 38.25 18.00 -8.91
CA THR A 173 39.27 17.76 -7.88
C THR A 173 40.35 18.85 -7.98
N PRO A 174 40.42 19.83 -7.04
CA PRO A 174 39.52 20.02 -5.90
C PRO A 174 38.11 20.50 -6.32
N PRO A 175 37.08 20.33 -5.44
CA PRO A 175 35.74 20.87 -5.67
C PRO A 175 35.76 22.37 -5.93
N ARG A 176 34.88 22.85 -6.80
CA ARG A 176 34.80 24.25 -7.23
C ARG A 176 33.36 24.69 -7.46
N TRP A 177 33.14 26.00 -7.60
CA TRP A 177 31.84 26.54 -7.97
C TRP A 177 31.69 26.61 -9.48
N GLN A 178 30.57 26.10 -9.99
CA GLN A 178 30.15 26.28 -11.38
C GLN A 178 29.11 27.39 -11.49
N PHE A 179 29.10 28.04 -12.66
CA PHE A 179 28.21 29.14 -13.00
C PHE A 179 27.34 28.73 -14.19
N PRO A 180 26.11 28.22 -13.97
CA PRO A 180 25.29 27.67 -15.05
C PRO A 180 24.97 28.64 -16.19
N LEU A 181 24.95 29.95 -15.91
CA LEU A 181 24.72 31.02 -16.90
C LEU A 181 26.00 31.81 -17.28
N GLY A 182 27.16 31.32 -16.85
CA GLY A 182 28.47 31.96 -16.97
C GLY A 182 28.85 32.83 -15.76
N GLU A 183 30.15 33.13 -15.64
CA GLU A 183 30.72 33.89 -14.50
C GLU A 183 30.32 35.36 -14.48
N GLN A 184 29.94 35.92 -15.63
CA GLN A 184 29.56 37.32 -15.75
C GLN A 184 28.13 37.55 -15.25
N PRO A 185 27.90 38.48 -14.29
CA PRO A 185 26.57 38.77 -13.79
C PRO A 185 25.60 39.20 -14.90
N ARG A 186 24.41 38.59 -14.92
CA ARG A 186 23.34 38.86 -15.89
C ARG A 186 22.37 39.90 -15.34
N TYR A 187 21.69 40.62 -16.23
CA TYR A 187 20.72 41.64 -15.82
C TYR A 187 19.37 41.00 -15.47
N MET A 188 18.88 41.30 -14.27
CA MET A 188 17.49 41.05 -13.88
C MET A 188 16.67 42.33 -14.02
N ASP A 189 17.18 43.45 -13.51
CA ASP A 189 16.56 44.77 -13.70
C ASP A 189 17.42 45.64 -14.63
N LEU A 190 16.82 46.13 -15.71
CA LEU A 190 17.49 47.02 -16.65
C LEU A 190 17.64 48.44 -16.08
N GLN A 191 16.85 48.82 -15.07
CA GLN A 191 16.99 50.10 -14.38
C GLN A 191 18.11 50.09 -13.33
N GLY A 192 18.71 48.91 -13.06
CA GLY A 192 19.85 48.77 -12.17
C GLY A 192 19.52 48.87 -10.69
N GLN A 193 18.25 48.72 -10.30
CA GLN A 193 17.84 48.78 -8.89
C GLN A 193 18.38 47.58 -8.10
N ARG A 194 18.60 47.80 -6.81
CA ARG A 194 19.06 46.77 -5.87
C ARG A 194 18.05 45.63 -5.78
N LEU A 195 18.50 44.38 -5.95
CA LEU A 195 17.67 43.18 -5.83
C LEU A 195 17.59 42.75 -4.35
N THR A 196 16.49 43.07 -3.67
CA THR A 196 16.30 42.78 -2.24
C THR A 196 15.96 41.32 -1.98
N GLN A 197 15.30 40.66 -2.93
CA GLN A 197 15.00 39.23 -2.93
C GLN A 197 15.19 38.69 -4.34
N LEU A 198 15.69 37.45 -4.43
CA LEU A 198 15.86 36.75 -5.69
C LEU A 198 15.62 35.26 -5.44
N VAL A 199 14.75 34.63 -6.21
CA VAL A 199 14.48 33.19 -6.18
C VAL A 199 14.68 32.58 -7.55
N VAL A 200 15.08 31.31 -7.58
CA VAL A 200 15.37 30.57 -8.81
C VAL A 200 14.80 29.15 -8.77
N ALA A 201 14.37 28.65 -9.93
CA ALA A 201 14.01 27.27 -10.19
C ALA A 201 14.58 26.83 -11.54
N GLU A 202 14.86 25.54 -11.69
CA GLU A 202 15.30 24.92 -12.93
C GLU A 202 14.24 23.90 -13.40
N PRO A 203 13.15 24.36 -14.04
CA PRO A 203 12.06 23.48 -14.48
C PRO A 203 12.49 22.46 -15.55
N GLN A 204 13.49 22.81 -16.36
CA GLN A 204 14.11 21.93 -17.35
C GLN A 204 15.63 22.13 -17.30
N PRO A 205 16.43 21.10 -17.64
CA PRO A 205 17.89 21.24 -17.64
C PRO A 205 18.35 22.46 -18.45
N GLN A 206 19.16 23.33 -17.82
CA GLN A 206 19.67 24.58 -18.39
C GLN A 206 18.63 25.67 -18.72
N GLN A 207 17.39 25.51 -18.27
CA GLN A 207 16.35 26.54 -18.35
C GLN A 207 16.01 27.01 -16.94
N PHE A 208 16.34 28.26 -16.63
CA PHE A 208 16.17 28.83 -15.30
C PHE A 208 15.02 29.84 -15.28
N SER A 209 14.14 29.70 -14.31
CA SER A 209 13.09 30.68 -14.00
C SER A 209 13.50 31.44 -12.76
N LEU A 210 13.47 32.78 -12.82
CA LEU A 210 13.80 33.64 -11.70
C LEU A 210 12.69 34.64 -11.41
N ALA A 211 12.54 34.98 -10.13
CA ALA A 211 11.71 36.08 -9.67
C ALA A 211 12.49 36.93 -8.67
N ALA A 212 12.39 38.25 -8.76
CA ALA A 212 13.12 39.17 -7.93
C ALA A 212 12.25 40.34 -7.49
N THR A 213 12.50 40.82 -6.27
CA THR A 213 11.96 42.08 -5.77
C THR A 213 13.07 43.12 -5.80
N THR A 214 12.73 44.30 -6.28
CA THR A 214 13.62 45.47 -6.33
C THR A 214 13.38 46.39 -5.13
N GLU A 215 14.33 47.27 -4.82
CA GLU A 215 14.24 48.20 -3.70
C GLU A 215 13.08 49.22 -3.82
N ASP A 216 12.67 49.54 -5.05
CA ASP A 216 11.48 50.38 -5.33
C ASP A 216 10.16 49.60 -5.32
N GLY A 217 10.19 48.30 -4.96
CA GLY A 217 9.02 47.48 -4.74
C GLY A 217 8.46 46.81 -6.00
N ARG A 218 9.16 46.84 -7.13
CA ARG A 218 8.73 46.15 -8.36
C ARG A 218 9.06 44.66 -8.28
N LEU A 219 8.13 43.83 -8.73
CA LEU A 219 8.32 42.39 -8.90
C LEU A 219 8.70 42.11 -10.35
N ILE A 220 9.89 41.56 -10.55
CA ILE A 220 10.43 41.22 -11.86
C ILE A 220 10.53 39.70 -11.96
N THR A 221 10.11 39.13 -13.07
CA THR A 221 10.26 37.71 -13.37
C THR A 221 10.93 37.51 -14.71
N GLY A 222 11.67 36.41 -14.86
CA GLY A 222 12.28 36.13 -16.14
C GLY A 222 12.66 34.67 -16.30
N THR A 223 12.82 34.28 -17.56
CA THR A 223 13.40 33.00 -17.97
C THR A 223 14.76 33.24 -18.59
N PHE A 224 15.71 32.41 -18.21
CA PHE A 224 17.12 32.55 -18.56
C PHE A 224 17.65 31.23 -19.08
N THR A 225 18.37 31.31 -20.20
CA THR A 225 19.08 30.19 -20.83
C THR A 225 20.49 30.65 -21.19
N ALA A 226 21.35 29.72 -21.61
CA ALA A 226 22.67 30.09 -22.14
C ALA A 226 22.58 31.00 -23.39
N GLN A 227 21.49 30.91 -24.15
CA GLN A 227 21.31 31.57 -25.45
C GLN A 227 20.63 32.95 -25.35
N GLY A 228 19.87 33.20 -24.29
CA GLY A 228 19.12 34.45 -24.13
C GLY A 228 18.38 34.57 -22.81
N GLN A 229 17.85 35.76 -22.56
CA GLN A 229 17.05 36.09 -21.37
C GLN A 229 15.77 36.81 -21.78
N GLN A 230 14.66 36.47 -21.13
CA GLN A 230 13.40 37.18 -21.24
C GLN A 230 12.98 37.62 -19.85
N VAL A 231 12.70 38.90 -19.69
CA VAL A 231 12.34 39.50 -18.40
C VAL A 231 11.05 40.29 -18.58
N SER A 232 10.14 40.16 -17.62
CA SER A 232 8.89 40.91 -17.53
C SER A 232 8.69 41.44 -16.13
N GLU A 233 8.18 42.66 -16.04
CA GLU A 233 7.76 43.28 -14.78
C GLU A 233 6.27 43.01 -14.54
N LEU A 234 5.88 42.73 -13.31
CA LEU A 234 4.48 42.62 -12.92
C LEU A 234 3.94 44.01 -12.50
N PRO A 235 2.98 44.60 -13.23
CA PRO A 235 2.49 45.95 -12.94
C PRO A 235 1.65 46.06 -11.67
N HIS A 236 1.14 44.95 -11.13
CA HIS A 236 0.19 44.94 -9.98
C HIS A 236 0.67 44.03 -8.84
N ALA A 237 1.92 44.19 -8.40
CA ALA A 237 2.42 43.51 -7.21
C ALA A 237 1.92 44.18 -5.90
N PRO A 238 1.80 43.43 -4.78
CA PRO A 238 1.55 44.02 -3.47
C PRO A 238 2.65 45.02 -3.09
N LYS A 239 2.29 46.11 -2.39
CA LYS A 239 3.25 47.18 -2.02
C LYS A 239 4.39 46.72 -1.10
N THR A 240 4.15 45.68 -0.30
CA THR A 240 5.13 45.11 0.63
C THR A 240 5.28 43.63 0.32
N ILE A 241 6.52 43.19 0.08
CA ILE A 241 6.85 41.80 -0.20
C ILE A 241 7.83 41.33 0.88
N ASP A 242 7.35 40.47 1.79
CA ASP A 242 8.15 39.98 2.91
C ASP A 242 9.01 38.79 2.50
N GLN A 243 8.52 37.93 1.61
CA GLN A 243 9.24 36.76 1.13
C GLN A 243 8.74 36.30 -0.25
N LEU A 244 9.65 35.83 -1.10
CA LEU A 244 9.35 35.11 -2.33
C LEU A 244 9.79 33.64 -2.23
N LEU A 245 9.02 32.73 -2.84
CA LEU A 245 9.40 31.34 -3.08
C LEU A 245 8.93 30.91 -4.47
N LEU A 246 9.80 30.21 -5.20
CA LEU A 246 9.48 29.64 -6.50
C LEU A 246 9.47 28.11 -6.39
N ALA A 247 8.40 27.47 -6.88
CA ALA A 247 8.30 26.03 -6.90
C ALA A 247 9.37 25.41 -7.84
N PRO A 248 9.87 24.20 -7.54
CA PRO A 248 10.91 23.54 -8.34
C PRO A 248 10.50 23.32 -9.80
N ASP A 249 9.20 23.12 -10.05
CA ASP A 249 8.62 22.93 -11.38
C ASP A 249 8.53 24.23 -12.18
N GLY A 250 8.93 25.35 -11.59
CA GLY A 250 8.90 26.68 -12.20
C GLY A 250 7.51 27.19 -12.53
N ARG A 251 6.43 26.57 -12.00
CA ARG A 251 5.05 26.93 -12.34
C ARG A 251 4.39 27.87 -11.33
N TRP A 252 4.77 27.78 -10.07
CA TRP A 252 4.10 28.51 -8.98
C TRP A 252 5.07 29.43 -8.25
N LEU A 253 4.75 30.72 -8.23
CA LEU A 253 5.43 31.74 -7.44
C LEU A 253 4.56 32.11 -6.24
N TYR A 254 5.09 31.89 -5.04
CA TYR A 254 4.46 32.25 -3.78
C TYR A 254 5.08 33.55 -3.26
N LEU A 255 4.23 34.53 -2.98
CA LEU A 255 4.63 35.84 -2.47
C LEU A 255 3.94 36.08 -1.13
N LEU A 256 4.72 36.23 -0.07
CA LEU A 256 4.23 36.57 1.26
C LEU A 256 4.13 38.09 1.41
N SER A 257 2.97 38.57 1.86
CA SER A 257 2.74 39.97 2.21
C SER A 257 1.88 40.03 3.48
N GLY A 258 2.50 40.42 4.59
CA GLY A 258 1.92 40.36 5.93
C GLY A 258 1.51 38.92 6.30
N HIS A 259 0.20 38.71 6.46
CA HIS A 259 -0.38 37.40 6.81
C HIS A 259 -1.09 36.71 5.64
N GLN A 260 -0.83 37.16 4.40
CA GLN A 260 -1.43 36.62 3.19
C GLN A 260 -0.34 36.10 2.24
N VAL A 261 -0.65 35.01 1.55
CA VAL A 261 0.16 34.51 0.44
C VAL A 261 -0.57 34.75 -0.87
N PHE A 262 0.11 35.39 -1.82
CA PHE A 262 -0.32 35.56 -3.19
C PHE A 262 0.33 34.46 -4.03
N ILE A 263 -0.48 33.72 -4.78
CA ILE A 263 -0.01 32.61 -5.59
C ILE A 263 -0.17 32.99 -7.05
N TYR A 264 0.94 33.14 -7.74
CA TYR A 264 0.97 33.44 -9.17
C TYR A 264 1.37 32.21 -9.96
N GLN A 265 0.73 32.02 -11.12
CA GLN A 265 1.19 31.09 -12.12
C GLN A 265 2.28 31.76 -12.95
N PHE A 266 3.46 31.14 -12.95
CA PHE A 266 4.64 31.58 -13.69
C PHE A 266 4.49 31.19 -15.17
N GLY A 267 4.73 32.15 -16.07
CA GLY A 267 4.53 32.03 -17.51
C GLY A 267 5.04 33.29 -18.23
N PRO A 268 4.74 33.46 -19.54
CA PRO A 268 5.10 34.66 -20.29
C PRO A 268 4.54 35.94 -19.66
N GLU A 269 3.32 35.84 -19.12
CA GLU A 269 2.73 36.82 -18.22
C GLU A 269 2.39 36.10 -16.90
N LEU A 270 2.74 36.72 -15.78
CA LEU A 270 2.35 36.24 -14.46
C LEU A 270 0.86 36.45 -14.25
N THR A 271 0.13 35.38 -13.92
CA THR A 271 -1.31 35.45 -13.62
C THR A 271 -1.56 35.13 -12.16
N LEU A 272 -2.35 35.96 -11.47
CA LEU A 272 -2.73 35.71 -10.08
C LEU A 272 -3.77 34.58 -10.04
N ARG A 273 -3.44 33.46 -9.39
CA ARG A 273 -4.36 32.34 -9.19
C ARG A 273 -5.30 32.59 -8.01
N GLU A 274 -4.72 32.85 -6.84
CA GLU A 274 -5.47 33.05 -5.60
C GLU A 274 -4.65 33.83 -4.57
N VAL A 275 -5.37 34.42 -3.60
CA VAL A 275 -4.78 35.07 -2.42
C VAL A 275 -5.35 34.37 -1.19
N VAL A 276 -4.47 33.85 -0.33
CA VAL A 276 -4.88 33.02 0.80
C VAL A 276 -4.41 33.64 2.11
N PRO A 277 -5.33 33.93 3.05
CA PRO A 277 -4.95 34.33 4.40
C PRO A 277 -4.39 33.12 5.16
N LEU A 278 -3.17 33.26 5.68
CA LEU A 278 -2.47 32.19 6.40
C LEU A 278 -2.86 32.11 7.88
N VAL A 279 -3.51 33.15 8.40
CA VAL A 279 -3.97 33.25 9.78
C VAL A 279 -5.47 33.53 9.79
N ALA A 280 -6.23 32.79 10.60
CA ALA A 280 -7.68 32.95 10.73
C ALA A 280 -8.05 34.27 11.41
N ASP A 281 -7.30 34.67 12.44
CA ASP A 281 -7.40 35.98 13.09
C ASP A 281 -6.04 36.70 13.02
N PRO A 282 -5.89 37.71 12.14
CA PRO A 282 -4.65 38.47 12.00
C PRO A 282 -4.18 39.15 13.28
N HIS A 283 -5.07 39.40 14.24
CA HIS A 283 -4.73 40.03 15.52
C HIS A 283 -4.20 39.03 16.57
N ALA A 284 -4.43 37.73 16.37
CA ALA A 284 -4.02 36.68 17.32
C ALA A 284 -2.51 36.34 17.23
N LEU A 285 -1.85 36.66 16.12
CA LEU A 285 -0.43 36.41 15.90
C LEU A 285 0.29 37.74 15.65
N THR A 286 1.18 38.11 16.57
CA THR A 286 2.05 39.29 16.44
C THR A 286 3.44 38.85 16.01
N GLY A 287 3.77 39.00 14.72
CA GLY A 287 5.13 38.82 14.19
C GLY A 287 5.16 38.31 12.74
N PRO A 288 6.35 38.30 12.11
CA PRO A 288 6.50 37.88 10.72
C PRO A 288 6.31 36.37 10.56
N LEU A 289 5.63 35.96 9.48
CA LEU A 289 5.56 34.58 9.04
C LEU A 289 6.80 34.23 8.21
N GLN A 290 7.22 32.97 8.25
CA GLN A 290 8.25 32.45 7.37
C GLN A 290 7.70 31.29 6.55
N LEU A 291 7.90 31.35 5.24
CA LEU A 291 7.50 30.31 4.29
C LEU A 291 8.68 29.40 3.95
N SER A 292 8.39 28.13 3.70
CA SER A 292 9.36 27.17 3.15
C SER A 292 8.64 26.11 2.32
N LEU A 293 9.23 25.70 1.19
CA LEU A 293 8.69 24.62 0.36
C LEU A 293 9.34 23.29 0.71
N LEU A 294 8.55 22.22 0.74
CA LEU A 294 9.07 20.86 0.82
C LEU A 294 9.50 20.36 -0.56
N ALA A 295 10.27 19.25 -0.56
CA ALA A 295 10.69 18.58 -1.77
C ALA A 295 9.52 18.33 -2.73
N GLY A 296 9.66 18.78 -3.98
CA GLY A 296 8.63 18.71 -5.02
C GLY A 296 7.72 19.94 -5.13
N GLY A 297 7.77 20.88 -4.18
CA GLY A 297 7.08 22.18 -4.27
C GLY A 297 5.56 22.16 -4.15
N LYS A 298 4.96 20.99 -3.89
CA LYS A 298 3.51 20.82 -3.73
C LYS A 298 3.03 21.16 -2.30
N SER A 299 3.91 21.10 -1.31
CA SER A 299 3.62 21.42 0.09
C SER A 299 4.37 22.67 0.55
N LEU A 300 3.60 23.67 1.03
CA LEU A 300 4.07 24.91 1.64
C LEU A 300 4.01 24.79 3.17
N LEU A 301 5.13 25.05 3.83
CA LEU A 301 5.22 25.21 5.28
C LEU A 301 5.15 26.69 5.63
N VAL A 302 4.35 27.00 6.63
CA VAL A 302 4.22 28.34 7.22
C VAL A 302 4.60 28.23 8.68
N GLN A 303 5.71 28.86 9.06
CA GLN A 303 6.15 28.97 10.43
C GLN A 303 5.63 30.27 11.03
N ALA A 304 4.88 30.14 12.12
CA ALA A 304 4.34 31.27 12.87
C ALA A 304 5.36 31.79 13.92
N PRO A 305 5.20 33.04 14.38
CA PRO A 305 6.09 33.65 15.38
C PRO A 305 6.15 32.92 16.72
N ASP A 306 5.12 32.15 17.07
CA ASP A 306 5.05 31.30 18.25
C ASP A 306 5.83 29.98 18.11
N GLY A 307 6.35 29.69 16.90
CA GLY A 307 7.08 28.47 16.56
C GLY A 307 6.22 27.36 15.98
N VAL A 308 4.88 27.50 15.93
CA VAL A 308 4.00 26.50 15.31
C VAL A 308 4.21 26.51 13.80
N ILE A 309 4.35 25.32 13.22
CA ILE A 309 4.50 25.14 11.78
C ILE A 309 3.19 24.58 11.24
N THR A 310 2.67 25.13 10.15
CA THR A 310 1.48 24.61 9.46
C THR A 310 1.81 24.21 8.04
N GLN A 311 1.26 23.09 7.57
CA GLN A 311 1.40 22.64 6.19
C GLN A 311 0.14 22.96 5.39
N TRP A 312 0.38 23.48 4.19
CA TRP A 312 -0.62 23.85 3.21
C TRP A 312 -0.27 23.22 1.86
N PHE A 313 -1.27 22.72 1.15
CA PHE A 313 -1.12 22.31 -0.24
C PHE A 313 -2.46 22.42 -0.96
N ASP A 314 -2.40 22.31 -2.29
CA ASP A 314 -3.56 22.44 -3.15
C ASP A 314 -4.52 21.26 -2.97
N VAL A 315 -5.78 21.56 -2.72
CA VAL A 315 -6.86 20.58 -2.54
C VAL A 315 -7.96 20.91 -3.54
N PRO A 316 -8.45 19.95 -4.34
CA PRO A 316 -9.58 20.17 -5.23
C PRO A 316 -10.85 20.36 -4.41
N LYS A 317 -11.57 21.47 -4.62
CA LYS A 317 -12.88 21.74 -4.00
C LYS A 317 -14.01 21.66 -5.03
N ALA A 318 -15.14 21.09 -4.62
CA ALA A 318 -16.37 21.04 -5.41
C ALA A 318 -17.25 22.28 -5.13
N PRO A 319 -18.02 22.79 -6.12
CA PRO A 319 -18.15 22.32 -7.51
C PRO A 319 -17.07 22.91 -8.45
N GLY A 320 -16.60 22.13 -9.43
CA GLY A 320 -15.70 22.61 -10.50
C GLY A 320 -14.24 22.14 -10.41
N ASN A 321 -13.87 21.38 -9.38
CA ASN A 321 -12.53 20.77 -9.22
C ASN A 321 -11.39 21.81 -9.26
N GLN A 322 -11.66 23.04 -8.82
CA GLN A 322 -10.63 24.07 -8.70
C GLN A 322 -9.75 23.77 -7.49
N TYR A 323 -8.44 23.90 -7.68
CA TYR A 323 -7.46 23.68 -6.63
C TYR A 323 -7.30 24.93 -5.78
N HIS A 324 -7.45 24.76 -4.47
CA HIS A 324 -7.24 25.83 -3.49
C HIS A 324 -6.21 25.42 -2.45
N LEU A 325 -5.27 26.31 -2.18
CA LEU A 325 -4.31 26.11 -1.11
C LEU A 325 -5.04 26.06 0.23
N THR A 326 -5.02 24.90 0.88
CA THR A 326 -5.79 24.62 2.09
C THR A 326 -4.87 24.22 3.24
N ARG A 327 -5.15 24.68 4.46
CA ARG A 327 -4.44 24.27 5.67
C ARG A 327 -4.79 22.82 6.00
N ILE A 328 -3.78 21.97 6.10
CA ILE A 328 -3.97 20.52 6.27
C ILE A 328 -3.71 20.10 7.70
N ARG A 329 -2.60 20.56 8.28
CA ARG A 329 -2.17 20.16 9.62
C ARG A 329 -1.20 21.16 10.24
N SER A 330 -0.96 20.99 11.53
CA SER A 330 0.06 21.70 12.30
C SER A 330 1.08 20.73 12.90
N PHE A 331 2.28 21.25 13.13
CA PHE A 331 3.40 20.60 13.80
C PHE A 331 3.89 21.53 14.91
N THR A 332 4.11 20.96 16.08
CA THR A 332 4.56 21.70 17.26
C THR A 332 5.99 21.26 17.59
N PRO A 333 7.02 22.03 17.21
CA PRO A 333 8.39 21.72 17.58
C PRO A 333 8.60 21.91 19.09
N ALA A 334 9.66 21.30 19.62
CA ALA A 334 10.04 21.44 21.03
C ALA A 334 10.36 22.89 21.41
N GLY A 335 10.98 23.64 20.48
CA GLY A 335 11.25 25.06 20.63
C GLY A 335 11.14 25.81 19.30
N LYS A 336 10.89 27.12 19.42
CA LYS A 336 10.93 28.05 18.29
C LYS A 336 12.35 28.13 17.73
N GLY A 337 12.50 27.97 16.42
CA GLY A 337 13.81 27.81 15.83
C GLY A 337 13.88 27.98 14.33
N LEU A 338 15.08 27.80 13.79
CA LEU A 338 15.36 27.78 12.36
C LEU A 338 14.65 26.58 11.71
N LEU A 339 13.89 26.83 10.65
CA LEU A 339 13.31 25.79 9.81
C LEU A 339 14.28 25.42 8.69
N THR A 340 14.53 24.13 8.52
CA THR A 340 15.33 23.58 7.41
C THR A 340 14.65 22.36 6.80
N THR A 341 14.68 22.23 5.48
CA THR A 341 13.95 21.20 4.73
C THR A 341 14.91 20.28 3.98
N GLU A 342 14.58 18.99 3.87
CA GLU A 342 15.32 18.09 3.00
C GLU A 342 15.08 18.37 1.52
N ASN A 343 16.05 17.99 0.69
CA ASN A 343 16.06 18.27 -0.75
C ASN A 343 15.21 17.31 -1.57
N THR A 344 15.15 16.05 -1.16
CA THR A 344 14.61 14.95 -1.98
C THR A 344 13.35 14.34 -1.37
N ARG A 345 13.19 14.41 -0.05
CA ARG A 345 12.09 13.82 0.71
C ARG A 345 11.28 14.91 1.39
N ARG A 346 10.02 14.61 1.75
CA ARG A 346 9.13 15.57 2.44
C ARG A 346 9.35 15.55 3.95
N VAL A 347 10.60 15.79 4.33
CA VAL A 347 11.08 15.83 5.71
C VAL A 347 11.63 17.22 5.99
N PHE A 348 11.43 17.70 7.20
CA PHE A 348 11.94 18.99 7.64
C PHE A 348 12.29 18.94 9.12
N ALA A 349 13.14 19.87 9.56
CA ALA A 349 13.53 20.02 10.94
C ALA A 349 13.36 21.45 11.42
N SER A 350 12.98 21.59 12.69
CA SER A 350 13.03 22.84 13.45
C SER A 350 14.17 22.75 14.45
N LEU A 351 15.07 23.73 14.45
CA LEU A 351 16.22 23.82 15.35
C LEU A 351 16.13 25.08 16.21
N SER A 352 15.83 24.91 17.50
CA SER A 352 15.77 26.02 18.43
C SER A 352 17.19 26.56 18.75
N PRO A 353 17.34 27.86 19.09
CA PRO A 353 18.60 28.43 19.57
C PRO A 353 19.14 27.74 20.83
N GLN A 354 18.28 27.09 21.62
CA GLN A 354 18.63 26.28 22.79
C GLN A 354 19.15 24.88 22.42
N GLY A 355 19.28 24.59 21.12
CA GLY A 355 19.76 23.33 20.58
C GLY A 355 18.68 22.27 20.41
N GLU A 356 17.40 22.57 20.61
CA GLU A 356 16.35 21.55 20.47
C GLU A 356 16.04 21.29 18.99
N LEU A 357 16.31 20.07 18.53
CA LEU A 357 15.97 19.57 17.20
C LEU A 357 14.65 18.81 17.25
N SER A 358 13.72 19.17 16.38
CA SER A 358 12.50 18.39 16.10
C SER A 358 12.43 18.07 14.61
N LEU A 359 12.47 16.78 14.25
CA LEU A 359 12.38 16.29 12.87
C LEU A 359 10.95 15.83 12.57
N PHE A 360 10.41 16.20 11.41
CA PHE A 360 9.02 15.91 11.02
C PHE A 360 8.94 15.36 9.59
N SER A 361 7.89 14.58 9.33
CA SER A 361 7.48 14.14 7.99
C SER A 361 6.17 14.81 7.60
N SER A 362 6.01 15.18 6.33
CA SER A 362 4.78 15.78 5.81
C SER A 362 3.50 14.96 6.04
N ILE A 363 3.63 13.65 6.26
CA ILE A 363 2.49 12.75 6.44
C ILE A 363 2.11 12.53 7.91
N GLU A 364 2.89 13.04 8.87
CA GLU A 364 2.64 12.85 10.31
C GLU A 364 2.86 14.13 11.13
N SER A 365 1.87 14.49 11.97
CA SER A 365 2.00 15.66 12.85
C SER A 365 2.97 15.46 14.02
N ALA A 366 3.19 14.21 14.43
CA ALA A 366 4.13 13.89 15.50
C ALA A 366 5.58 13.98 14.99
N PRO A 367 6.54 14.42 15.82
CA PRO A 367 7.94 14.43 15.45
C PRO A 367 8.46 13.00 15.27
N LEU A 368 9.22 12.77 14.19
CA LEU A 368 9.96 11.53 13.95
C LEU A 368 11.10 11.35 14.95
N LEU A 369 11.71 12.45 15.36
CA LEU A 369 12.84 12.50 16.29
C LEU A 369 12.83 13.84 17.03
N GLN A 370 13.09 13.79 18.33
CA GLN A 370 13.48 14.95 19.13
C GLN A 370 14.85 14.69 19.76
N HIS A 371 15.77 15.64 19.62
CA HIS A 371 17.11 15.50 20.17
C HIS A 371 17.68 16.87 20.56
N LYS A 372 18.62 16.91 21.51
CA LYS A 372 19.31 18.13 21.90
C LYS A 372 20.69 18.21 21.25
N LEU A 373 20.93 19.27 20.50
CA LEU A 373 22.16 19.60 19.79
C LEU A 373 22.97 20.66 20.57
N ALA A 374 24.04 21.14 19.96
CA ALA A 374 24.78 22.31 20.46
C ALA A 374 23.87 23.55 20.51
N THR A 375 24.10 24.41 21.49
CA THR A 375 23.37 25.68 21.64
C THR A 375 23.92 26.74 20.68
N GLY A 376 23.10 27.75 20.38
CA GLY A 376 23.48 28.87 19.53
C GLY A 376 23.57 28.50 18.04
N VAL A 377 22.67 27.65 17.57
CA VAL A 377 22.55 27.29 16.15
C VAL A 377 22.14 28.51 15.33
N THR A 378 22.90 28.81 14.28
CA THR A 378 22.62 29.91 13.34
C THR A 378 22.17 29.42 11.98
N HIS A 379 22.81 28.35 11.47
CA HIS A 379 22.48 27.73 10.18
C HIS A 379 22.44 26.22 10.28
N ALA A 380 21.63 25.59 9.43
CA ALA A 380 21.54 24.15 9.34
C ALA A 380 21.20 23.70 7.91
N ALA A 381 21.88 22.68 7.43
CA ALA A 381 21.68 22.13 6.10
C ALA A 381 21.73 20.60 6.11
N PHE A 382 20.72 19.98 5.51
CA PHE A 382 20.74 18.55 5.20
C PHE A 382 21.67 18.26 4.02
N SER A 383 22.29 17.08 4.02
CA SER A 383 22.84 16.50 2.81
C SER A 383 21.72 16.22 1.78
N PRO A 384 22.03 16.11 0.49
CA PRO A 384 21.02 15.87 -0.56
C PRO A 384 20.08 14.69 -0.31
N TRP A 385 20.56 13.64 0.35
CA TRP A 385 19.78 12.44 0.71
C TRP A 385 19.21 12.45 2.13
N GLY A 386 19.54 13.46 2.94
CA GLY A 386 19.05 13.62 4.32
C GLY A 386 19.74 12.74 5.36
N ASP A 387 20.83 12.05 5.01
CA ASP A 387 21.58 11.17 5.91
C ASP A 387 22.55 11.92 6.84
N ASN A 388 22.82 13.19 6.56
CA ASN A 388 23.65 14.05 7.40
C ASN A 388 23.00 15.42 7.58
N LEU A 389 23.17 15.99 8.77
CA LEU A 389 22.80 17.35 9.11
C LEU A 389 24.05 18.11 9.55
N LEU A 390 24.42 19.14 8.79
CA LEU A 390 25.47 20.07 9.15
C LEU A 390 24.84 21.27 9.85
N VAL A 391 25.39 21.62 11.01
CA VAL A 391 24.91 22.70 11.86
C VAL A 391 26.06 23.65 12.15
N GLU A 392 25.82 24.94 11.95
CA GLU A 392 26.73 26.00 12.36
C GLU A 392 26.27 26.59 13.69
N HIS A 393 27.21 26.77 14.61
CA HIS A 393 27.01 27.40 15.91
C HIS A 393 28.21 28.28 16.26
N GLY A 394 28.10 29.08 17.32
CA GLY A 394 29.15 30.07 17.67
C GLY A 394 30.56 29.53 17.91
N ALA A 395 30.73 28.22 18.12
CA ALA A 395 32.04 27.57 18.33
C ALA A 395 32.60 26.87 17.08
N GLY A 396 31.89 26.88 15.95
CA GLY A 396 32.30 26.21 14.71
C GLY A 396 31.15 25.41 14.08
N TRP A 397 31.50 24.32 13.42
CA TRP A 397 30.54 23.44 12.76
C TRP A 397 30.44 22.10 13.48
N SER A 398 29.23 21.55 13.50
CA SER A 398 28.94 20.22 13.98
C SER A 398 28.22 19.42 12.90
N THR A 399 28.72 18.21 12.64
CA THR A 399 28.08 17.28 11.69
C THR A 399 27.43 16.14 12.45
N TYR A 400 26.16 15.88 12.13
CA TYR A 400 25.38 14.80 12.71
C TYR A 400 24.98 13.82 11.61
N SER A 401 25.16 12.52 11.85
CA SER A 401 24.63 11.49 10.97
C SER A 401 23.22 11.12 11.43
N LEU A 402 22.27 11.18 10.50
CA LEU A 402 20.85 10.89 10.68
C LEU A 402 20.51 9.57 10.01
N ASP A 403 19.94 8.62 10.77
CA ASP A 403 19.36 7.40 10.20
C ASP A 403 17.84 7.55 10.22
N ASN A 404 17.27 7.91 9.08
CA ASN A 404 15.83 8.05 8.84
C ASN A 404 15.49 7.47 7.46
N ARG A 405 15.52 6.14 7.33
CA ARG A 405 15.48 5.48 6.00
C ARG A 405 14.11 5.55 5.31
N TYR A 406 13.03 5.57 6.08
CA TYR A 406 11.66 5.39 5.58
C TYR A 406 10.68 6.43 6.15
N PRO A 407 10.91 7.75 5.96
CA PRO A 407 10.10 8.80 6.58
C PRO A 407 8.63 8.85 6.11
N GLU A 408 8.33 8.23 4.98
CA GLU A 408 6.96 8.07 4.45
C GLU A 408 6.23 6.82 4.98
N ILE A 409 6.90 5.96 5.75
CA ILE A 409 6.33 4.71 6.26
C ILE A 409 6.20 4.79 7.78
N SER A 410 4.97 4.63 8.26
CA SER A 410 4.66 4.56 9.68
C SER A 410 3.47 3.64 9.91
N TRP A 411 3.23 3.29 11.18
CA TRP A 411 2.01 2.55 11.53
C TRP A 411 0.74 3.28 11.06
N ARG A 412 0.72 4.62 11.16
CA ARG A 412 -0.41 5.43 10.71
C ARG A 412 -0.56 5.39 9.19
N SER A 413 0.52 5.52 8.42
CA SER A 413 0.43 5.54 6.94
C SER A 413 0.03 4.19 6.33
N LEU A 414 0.34 3.09 7.03
CA LEU A 414 -0.04 1.74 6.60
C LEU A 414 -1.54 1.43 6.86
N TRP A 415 -2.09 1.89 8.00
CA TRP A 415 -3.39 1.42 8.51
C TRP A 415 -4.48 2.48 8.66
N GLN A 416 -4.15 3.78 8.62
CA GLN A 416 -5.09 4.88 8.81
C GLN A 416 -5.18 5.76 7.55
N ARG A 417 -6.25 6.57 7.48
CA ARG A 417 -6.40 7.56 6.39
C ARG A 417 -5.37 8.66 6.59
N VAL A 418 -4.62 8.96 5.54
CA VAL A 418 -3.62 10.03 5.52
C VAL A 418 -3.94 10.99 4.40
N TRP A 419 -3.69 12.28 4.63
CA TRP A 419 -3.82 13.28 3.58
C TRP A 419 -2.56 13.26 2.72
N TYR A 420 -2.73 12.98 1.43
CA TYR A 420 -1.70 13.03 0.41
C TYR A 420 -1.80 14.34 -0.39
N GLU A 421 -0.70 14.79 -0.96
CA GLU A 421 -0.67 16.00 -1.79
C GLU A 421 -1.69 15.89 -2.94
N ASN A 422 -2.45 16.97 -3.18
CA ASN A 422 -3.50 17.08 -4.21
C ASN A 422 -4.76 16.20 -4.00
N TYR A 423 -4.94 15.57 -2.84
CA TYR A 423 -6.16 14.83 -2.52
C TYR A 423 -7.21 15.73 -1.84
N PRO A 424 -8.51 15.56 -2.16
CA PRO A 424 -9.59 16.32 -1.53
C PRO A 424 -9.74 16.06 -0.03
N GLU A 425 -9.39 14.85 0.41
CA GLU A 425 -9.60 14.38 1.78
C GLU A 425 -8.58 13.28 2.17
N PRO A 426 -8.45 12.95 3.46
CA PRO A 426 -7.64 11.82 3.91
C PRO A 426 -8.14 10.50 3.31
N ALA A 427 -7.26 9.75 2.67
CA ALA A 427 -7.61 8.54 1.95
C ALA A 427 -6.69 7.37 2.29
N TYR A 428 -7.15 6.15 1.99
CA TYR A 428 -6.33 4.96 1.94
C TYR A 428 -5.85 4.78 0.50
N VAL A 429 -4.56 4.95 0.25
CA VAL A 429 -4.03 4.88 -1.10
C VAL A 429 -2.84 3.92 -1.14
N TRP A 430 -2.91 2.96 -2.05
CA TRP A 430 -1.75 2.20 -2.48
C TRP A 430 -1.33 2.70 -3.86
N GLN A 431 -0.15 3.30 -3.91
CA GLN A 431 0.53 3.73 -5.11
C GLN A 431 2.01 3.48 -4.89
N SER A 432 2.65 2.72 -5.79
CA SER A 432 4.06 2.35 -5.72
C SER A 432 4.95 3.21 -6.64
N SER A 433 4.38 3.79 -7.70
CA SER A 433 5.07 4.65 -8.65
C SER A 433 4.21 5.80 -9.20
N SER A 434 4.86 6.85 -9.71
CA SER A 434 4.25 7.87 -10.58
C SER A 434 5.19 8.29 -11.70
N VAL A 435 4.61 8.91 -12.74
CA VAL A 435 5.34 9.53 -13.85
C VAL A 435 6.06 10.82 -13.43
N ASP A 436 5.55 11.53 -12.40
CA ASP A 436 6.18 12.74 -11.87
C ASP A 436 7.48 12.44 -11.10
N GLU A 437 8.54 13.20 -11.36
CA GLU A 437 9.81 13.12 -10.61
C GLU A 437 9.66 13.48 -9.12
N SER A 438 8.63 14.27 -8.78
CA SER A 438 8.24 14.63 -7.41
C SER A 438 7.21 13.64 -6.84
N TYR A 439 7.51 12.35 -6.89
CA TYR A 439 6.59 11.30 -6.45
C TYR A 439 6.51 11.15 -4.92
N GLN A 440 5.32 11.28 -4.32
CA GLN A 440 5.06 10.94 -2.91
C GLN A 440 4.55 9.49 -2.83
N ALA A 441 5.34 8.59 -2.24
CA ALA A 441 4.98 7.18 -2.14
C ALA A 441 3.80 6.95 -1.16
N LYS A 442 2.89 6.03 -1.50
CA LYS A 442 1.65 5.78 -0.74
C LYS A 442 1.48 4.29 -0.53
N PHE A 443 1.66 3.83 0.70
CA PHE A 443 1.77 2.40 1.01
C PHE A 443 0.66 1.86 1.91
N SER A 444 -0.55 2.44 1.86
CA SER A 444 -1.64 1.96 2.69
C SER A 444 -2.00 0.51 2.36
N LEU A 445 -2.01 -0.37 3.37
CA LEU A 445 -2.33 -1.80 3.19
C LEU A 445 -3.83 -2.06 3.13
N ILE A 446 -4.67 -1.11 3.56
CA ILE A 446 -6.12 -1.28 3.64
C ILE A 446 -6.76 -1.61 2.29
N PRO A 447 -6.49 -0.91 1.17
CA PRO A 447 -7.11 -1.23 -0.11
C PRO A 447 -6.78 -2.64 -0.60
N ILE A 448 -5.56 -3.11 -0.37
CA ILE A 448 -5.13 -4.44 -0.83
C ILE A 448 -5.62 -5.58 0.07
N ILE A 449 -5.76 -5.33 1.39
CA ILE A 449 -6.43 -6.25 2.30
C ILE A 449 -7.91 -6.34 1.96
N PHE A 450 -8.57 -5.19 1.77
CA PHE A 450 -9.96 -5.12 1.38
C PHE A 450 -10.19 -5.85 0.05
N GLY A 451 -9.35 -5.62 -0.97
CA GLY A 451 -9.42 -6.34 -2.24
C GLY A 451 -9.28 -7.86 -2.08
N THR A 452 -8.41 -8.33 -1.16
CA THR A 452 -8.26 -9.76 -0.85
C THR A 452 -9.53 -10.36 -0.25
N LEU A 453 -10.12 -9.67 0.74
CA LEU A 453 -11.37 -10.10 1.38
C LEU A 453 -12.56 -10.00 0.43
N LYS A 454 -12.60 -8.97 -0.43
CA LYS A 454 -13.61 -8.77 -1.47
C LYS A 454 -13.59 -9.93 -2.47
N ALA A 455 -12.42 -10.30 -2.98
CA ALA A 455 -12.26 -11.43 -3.88
C ALA A 455 -12.70 -12.75 -3.23
N ALA A 456 -12.22 -13.03 -2.02
CA ALA A 456 -12.58 -14.23 -1.28
C ALA A 456 -14.08 -14.29 -0.96
N GLY A 457 -14.67 -13.17 -0.52
CA GLY A 457 -16.09 -13.06 -0.20
C GLY A 457 -16.98 -13.36 -1.40
N TYR A 458 -16.72 -12.75 -2.55
CA TYR A 458 -17.52 -13.04 -3.75
C TYR A 458 -17.26 -14.44 -4.30
N ALA A 459 -16.03 -14.94 -4.25
CA ALA A 459 -15.75 -16.33 -4.64
C ALA A 459 -16.56 -17.32 -3.78
N MET A 460 -16.64 -17.09 -2.47
CA MET A 460 -17.45 -17.92 -1.57
C MET A 460 -18.96 -17.77 -1.81
N LEU A 461 -19.44 -16.57 -2.17
CA LEU A 461 -20.84 -16.36 -2.52
C LEU A 461 -21.29 -17.26 -3.69
N PHE A 462 -20.40 -17.51 -4.67
CA PHE A 462 -20.67 -18.44 -5.77
C PHE A 462 -20.36 -19.90 -5.42
N ALA A 463 -19.21 -20.17 -4.80
CA ALA A 463 -18.75 -21.53 -4.55
C ALA A 463 -19.60 -22.26 -3.50
N VAL A 464 -19.97 -21.59 -2.40
CA VAL A 464 -20.61 -22.25 -1.25
C VAL A 464 -21.97 -22.83 -1.59
N PRO A 465 -22.92 -22.09 -2.20
CA PRO A 465 -24.22 -22.64 -2.51
C PRO A 465 -24.13 -23.82 -3.48
N LEU A 466 -23.29 -23.72 -4.52
CA LEU A 466 -23.13 -24.75 -5.53
C LEU A 466 -22.44 -26.00 -4.98
N ALA A 467 -21.32 -25.83 -4.26
CA ALA A 467 -20.55 -26.95 -3.72
C ALA A 467 -21.31 -27.67 -2.60
N LEU A 468 -21.95 -26.93 -1.69
CA LEU A 468 -22.68 -27.53 -0.58
C LEU A 468 -23.97 -28.21 -1.06
N ALA A 469 -24.74 -27.58 -1.95
CA ALA A 469 -25.92 -28.22 -2.52
C ALA A 469 -25.54 -29.47 -3.33
N GLY A 470 -24.45 -29.40 -4.12
CA GLY A 470 -23.91 -30.54 -4.83
C GLY A 470 -23.51 -31.69 -3.88
N ALA A 471 -22.81 -31.38 -2.78
CA ALA A 471 -22.37 -32.36 -1.79
C ALA A 471 -23.56 -33.01 -1.08
N ILE A 472 -24.55 -32.22 -0.65
CA ILE A 472 -25.79 -32.70 -0.05
C ILE A 472 -26.55 -33.62 -1.00
N TYR A 473 -26.71 -33.20 -2.26
CA TYR A 473 -27.41 -34.00 -3.26
C TYR A 473 -26.70 -35.32 -3.54
N THR A 474 -25.37 -35.27 -3.73
CA THR A 474 -24.55 -36.45 -4.00
C THR A 474 -24.52 -37.42 -2.82
N ALA A 475 -24.53 -36.90 -1.58
CA ALA A 475 -24.45 -37.72 -0.39
C ALA A 475 -25.77 -38.42 -0.03
N TYR A 476 -26.91 -37.75 -0.23
CA TYR A 476 -28.18 -38.21 0.33
C TYR A 476 -29.27 -38.55 -0.69
N PHE A 477 -29.27 -37.95 -1.89
CA PHE A 477 -30.34 -38.11 -2.88
C PHE A 477 -29.90 -38.82 -4.17
N MET A 478 -28.61 -38.82 -4.47
CA MET A 478 -28.08 -39.39 -5.71
C MET A 478 -27.99 -40.92 -5.68
N SER A 479 -28.33 -41.56 -6.81
CA SER A 479 -28.15 -43.00 -6.96
C SER A 479 -26.66 -43.38 -7.04
N ALA A 480 -26.32 -44.59 -6.55
CA ALA A 480 -24.93 -45.04 -6.50
C ALA A 480 -24.25 -45.11 -7.88
N GLY A 481 -25.02 -45.36 -8.95
CA GLY A 481 -24.52 -45.37 -10.32
C GLY A 481 -24.10 -43.98 -10.80
N LEU A 482 -24.96 -42.97 -10.63
CA LEU A 482 -24.68 -41.60 -11.04
C LEU A 482 -23.51 -41.00 -10.25
N ARG A 483 -23.43 -41.31 -8.95
CA ARG A 483 -22.34 -40.86 -8.07
C ARG A 483 -20.96 -41.32 -8.55
N ARG A 484 -20.84 -42.52 -9.11
CA ARG A 484 -19.57 -43.05 -9.66
C ARG A 484 -19.01 -42.21 -10.82
N VAL A 485 -19.84 -41.37 -11.46
CA VAL A 485 -19.44 -40.47 -12.54
C VAL A 485 -19.27 -39.03 -12.03
N VAL A 486 -20.24 -38.54 -11.26
CA VAL A 486 -20.28 -37.13 -10.82
C VAL A 486 -19.15 -36.80 -9.85
N LYS A 487 -18.89 -37.64 -8.83
CA LYS A 487 -17.86 -37.34 -7.82
C LYS A 487 -16.46 -37.21 -8.45
N PRO A 488 -15.97 -38.19 -9.25
CA PRO A 488 -14.69 -38.04 -9.95
C PRO A 488 -14.63 -36.84 -10.88
N SER A 489 -15.75 -36.46 -11.51
CA SER A 489 -15.80 -35.31 -12.42
C SER A 489 -15.62 -33.98 -11.68
N ILE A 490 -16.24 -33.83 -10.51
CA ILE A 490 -16.05 -32.65 -9.65
C ILE A 490 -14.63 -32.62 -9.07
N GLU A 491 -14.07 -33.77 -8.68
CA GLU A 491 -12.68 -33.85 -8.22
C GLU A 491 -11.68 -33.49 -9.33
N MET A 492 -11.92 -33.97 -10.55
CA MET A 492 -11.11 -33.66 -11.73
C MET A 492 -11.18 -32.16 -12.09
N MET A 493 -12.30 -31.50 -11.81
CA MET A 493 -12.42 -30.05 -11.96
C MET A 493 -11.41 -29.28 -11.07
N GLY A 494 -10.97 -29.86 -9.96
CA GLY A 494 -9.91 -29.28 -9.10
C GLY A 494 -8.49 -29.41 -9.67
N ALA A 495 -8.30 -30.19 -10.72
CA ALA A 495 -6.99 -30.38 -11.36
C ALA A 495 -6.66 -29.29 -12.39
N PHE A 496 -7.62 -28.42 -12.75
CA PHE A 496 -7.38 -27.33 -13.69
C PHE A 496 -6.37 -26.32 -13.11
N PRO A 497 -5.32 -25.93 -13.87
CA PRO A 497 -4.38 -24.92 -13.42
C PRO A 497 -5.07 -23.56 -13.22
N THR A 498 -4.87 -22.93 -12.07
CA THR A 498 -5.51 -21.63 -11.74
C THR A 498 -5.11 -20.52 -12.70
N VAL A 499 -3.90 -20.56 -13.25
CA VAL A 499 -3.42 -19.65 -14.32
C VAL A 499 -4.30 -19.74 -15.56
N VAL A 500 -4.69 -20.95 -15.97
CA VAL A 500 -5.55 -21.15 -17.16
C VAL A 500 -6.94 -20.59 -16.90
N ILE A 501 -7.49 -20.84 -15.70
CA ILE A 501 -8.79 -20.29 -15.29
C ILE A 501 -8.74 -18.75 -15.27
N GLY A 502 -7.68 -18.17 -14.69
CA GLY A 502 -7.47 -16.72 -14.65
C GLY A 502 -7.36 -16.10 -16.05
N LEU A 503 -6.63 -16.74 -16.95
CA LEU A 503 -6.46 -16.28 -18.33
C LEU A 503 -7.80 -16.30 -19.09
N ILE A 504 -8.55 -17.41 -19.02
CA ILE A 504 -9.87 -17.54 -19.62
C ILE A 504 -10.83 -16.50 -19.00
N ALA A 505 -10.74 -16.28 -17.69
CA ALA A 505 -11.56 -15.30 -17.00
C ALA A 505 -11.31 -13.87 -17.52
N GLY A 506 -10.03 -13.49 -17.67
CA GLY A 506 -9.66 -12.14 -18.11
C GLY A 506 -9.85 -11.87 -19.61
N ILE A 507 -9.65 -12.88 -20.48
CA ILE A 507 -9.69 -12.72 -21.94
C ILE A 507 -11.08 -13.02 -22.52
N TRP A 508 -11.80 -14.01 -21.97
CA TRP A 508 -13.07 -14.47 -22.53
C TRP A 508 -14.26 -14.18 -21.61
N LEU A 509 -14.18 -14.56 -20.33
CA LEU A 509 -15.33 -14.41 -19.42
C LEU A 509 -15.67 -12.93 -19.18
N ALA A 510 -14.67 -12.08 -18.92
CA ALA A 510 -14.87 -10.66 -18.65
C ALA A 510 -15.62 -9.93 -19.78
N PRO A 511 -15.22 -10.04 -21.07
CA PRO A 511 -16.00 -9.47 -22.18
C PRO A 511 -17.40 -10.08 -22.32
N VAL A 512 -17.56 -11.38 -22.09
CA VAL A 512 -18.88 -12.04 -22.15
C VAL A 512 -19.80 -11.51 -21.06
N ILE A 513 -19.29 -11.35 -19.82
CA ILE A 513 -20.05 -10.79 -18.70
C ILE A 513 -20.44 -9.34 -18.99
N GLU A 514 -19.54 -8.54 -19.55
CA GLU A 514 -19.84 -7.16 -19.94
C GLU A 514 -21.00 -7.07 -20.93
N HIS A 515 -20.94 -7.87 -22.00
CA HIS A 515 -21.98 -7.84 -23.03
C HIS A 515 -23.33 -8.39 -22.55
N TYR A 516 -23.32 -9.40 -21.67
CA TYR A 516 -24.53 -10.10 -21.21
C TYR A 516 -24.86 -9.87 -19.73
N LEU A 517 -24.39 -8.75 -19.16
CA LEU A 517 -24.50 -8.44 -17.74
C LEU A 517 -25.94 -8.56 -17.21
N ALA A 518 -26.89 -7.99 -17.95
CA ALA A 518 -28.30 -8.05 -17.62
C ALA A 518 -28.83 -9.50 -17.55
N GLY A 519 -28.43 -10.35 -18.48
CA GLY A 519 -28.84 -11.76 -18.52
C GLY A 519 -28.29 -12.54 -17.31
N ILE A 520 -27.06 -12.25 -16.90
CA ILE A 520 -26.44 -12.86 -15.72
C ILE A 520 -27.16 -12.45 -14.44
N LEU A 521 -27.53 -11.18 -14.30
CA LEU A 521 -28.29 -10.69 -13.14
C LEU A 521 -29.72 -11.25 -13.10
N LEU A 522 -30.32 -11.51 -14.27
CA LEU A 522 -31.64 -12.13 -14.39
C LEU A 522 -31.64 -13.65 -14.19
N LEU A 523 -30.47 -14.30 -14.27
CA LEU A 523 -30.39 -15.76 -14.22
C LEU A 523 -30.90 -16.35 -12.88
N PRO A 524 -30.49 -15.88 -11.68
CA PRO A 524 -31.01 -16.42 -10.42
C PRO A 524 -32.54 -16.36 -10.26
N PRO A 525 -33.22 -15.21 -10.50
CA PRO A 525 -34.68 -15.17 -10.40
C PRO A 525 -35.37 -16.01 -11.48
N LEU A 526 -34.82 -16.07 -12.70
CA LEU A 526 -35.35 -16.94 -13.75
C LEU A 526 -35.23 -18.41 -13.38
N LEU A 527 -34.08 -18.85 -12.84
CA LEU A 527 -33.91 -20.21 -12.35
C LEU A 527 -34.89 -20.55 -11.23
N ALA A 528 -35.09 -19.64 -10.27
CA ALA A 528 -36.06 -19.82 -9.20
C ALA A 528 -37.49 -19.99 -9.76
N LEU A 529 -37.89 -19.14 -10.72
CA LEU A 529 -39.19 -19.23 -11.39
C LEU A 529 -39.33 -20.56 -12.16
N THR A 530 -38.31 -20.95 -12.92
CA THR A 530 -38.33 -22.21 -13.66
C THR A 530 -38.46 -23.41 -12.73
N ILE A 531 -37.75 -23.42 -11.59
CA ILE A 531 -37.85 -24.49 -10.59
C ILE A 531 -39.28 -24.56 -10.02
N LEU A 532 -39.90 -23.43 -9.70
CA LEU A 532 -41.28 -23.38 -9.22
C LEU A 532 -42.28 -23.89 -10.27
N CYS A 533 -42.10 -23.49 -11.53
CA CYS A 533 -42.89 -23.97 -12.66
C CYS A 533 -42.73 -25.47 -12.87
N CYS A 534 -41.49 -25.99 -12.80
CA CYS A 534 -41.22 -27.43 -12.89
C CYS A 534 -41.86 -28.20 -11.74
N GLY A 535 -41.80 -27.69 -10.51
CA GLY A 535 -42.46 -28.29 -9.34
C GLY A 535 -43.99 -28.33 -9.49
N TRP A 536 -44.59 -27.28 -10.04
CA TRP A 536 -46.03 -27.25 -10.32
C TRP A 536 -46.42 -28.21 -11.45
N CYS A 537 -45.63 -28.27 -12.52
CA CYS A 537 -45.84 -29.21 -13.62
C CYS A 537 -45.68 -30.67 -13.18
N SER A 538 -44.67 -30.97 -12.35
CA SER A 538 -44.42 -32.33 -11.86
C SER A 538 -45.53 -32.82 -10.92
N ALA A 539 -46.17 -31.93 -10.16
CA ALA A 539 -47.33 -32.23 -9.33
C ALA A 539 -48.57 -32.65 -10.15
N ARG A 540 -48.61 -32.33 -11.45
CA ARG A 540 -49.70 -32.70 -12.36
C ARG A 540 -49.43 -33.96 -13.18
N TRP A 541 -48.26 -34.57 -13.04
CA TRP A 541 -47.96 -35.82 -13.74
C TRP A 541 -48.68 -37.02 -13.12
N SER A 542 -49.08 -37.98 -13.96
CA SER A 542 -49.71 -39.22 -13.51
C SER A 542 -48.75 -40.03 -12.61
N ALA A 543 -49.29 -40.61 -11.53
CA ALA A 543 -48.55 -41.44 -10.59
C ALA A 543 -47.82 -42.63 -11.26
N LYS A 544 -48.27 -43.06 -12.45
CA LYS A 544 -47.63 -44.12 -13.25
C LYS A 544 -46.29 -43.65 -13.86
N THR A 545 -46.22 -42.40 -14.31
CA THR A 545 -45.03 -41.77 -14.88
C THR A 545 -44.00 -41.45 -13.79
N GLN A 546 -44.46 -40.97 -12.62
CA GLN A 546 -43.60 -40.72 -11.46
C GLN A 546 -42.92 -41.99 -10.92
N ARG A 547 -43.57 -43.16 -11.03
CA ARG A 547 -42.99 -44.45 -10.61
C ARG A 547 -41.98 -45.03 -11.61
N GLN A 548 -42.06 -44.66 -12.89
CA GLN A 548 -41.12 -45.11 -13.93
C GLN A 548 -39.81 -44.30 -13.91
N LEU A 549 -39.85 -43.08 -13.38
CA LEU A 549 -38.68 -42.27 -13.10
C LEU A 549 -38.02 -42.80 -11.83
N SER A 550 -36.98 -43.61 -11.98
CA SER A 550 -36.24 -44.17 -10.84
C SER A 550 -35.61 -43.08 -9.97
N ALA A 551 -35.56 -43.31 -8.66
CA ALA A 551 -35.00 -42.36 -7.68
C ALA A 551 -33.57 -41.92 -8.06
N GLY A 552 -33.34 -40.59 -8.13
CA GLY A 552 -32.03 -39.99 -8.36
C GLY A 552 -31.73 -39.55 -9.80
N TRP A 553 -32.66 -39.72 -10.75
CA TRP A 553 -32.54 -39.21 -12.14
C TRP A 553 -33.02 -37.77 -12.32
N ASP A 554 -33.54 -37.13 -11.27
CA ASP A 554 -34.15 -35.80 -11.31
C ASP A 554 -33.20 -34.73 -11.87
N VAL A 555 -31.91 -34.80 -11.53
CA VAL A 555 -30.89 -33.87 -12.03
C VAL A 555 -30.70 -33.96 -13.55
N ILE A 556 -30.77 -35.16 -14.13
CA ILE A 556 -30.60 -35.33 -15.59
C ILE A 556 -31.77 -34.69 -16.35
N ILE A 557 -32.96 -34.71 -15.77
CA ILE A 557 -34.17 -34.12 -16.36
C ILE A 557 -34.17 -32.60 -16.17
N LEU A 558 -33.70 -32.11 -15.02
CA LEU A 558 -33.60 -30.68 -14.75
C LEU A 558 -32.47 -30.00 -15.53
N LEU A 559 -31.41 -30.73 -15.92
CA LEU A 559 -30.25 -30.15 -16.61
C LEU A 559 -30.60 -29.47 -17.94
N PRO A 560 -31.36 -30.08 -18.88
CA PRO A 560 -31.83 -29.40 -20.09
C PRO A 560 -32.66 -28.15 -19.78
N VAL A 561 -33.49 -28.20 -18.73
CA VAL A 561 -34.34 -27.07 -18.33
C VAL A 561 -33.50 -25.90 -17.79
N ILE A 562 -32.45 -26.20 -17.01
CA ILE A 562 -31.49 -25.20 -16.51
C ILE A 562 -30.73 -24.58 -17.69
N LEU A 563 -30.26 -25.40 -18.64
CA LEU A 563 -29.56 -24.91 -19.84
C LEU A 563 -30.46 -24.02 -20.71
N LEU A 564 -31.73 -24.40 -20.90
CA LEU A 564 -32.71 -23.59 -21.63
C LEU A 564 -33.02 -22.28 -20.90
N THR A 565 -33.12 -22.31 -19.57
CA THR A 565 -33.31 -21.10 -18.76
C THR A 565 -32.10 -20.17 -18.86
N GLY A 566 -30.89 -20.74 -18.87
CA GLY A 566 -29.66 -20.00 -19.11
C GLY A 566 -29.62 -19.35 -20.49
N GLY A 567 -29.95 -20.11 -21.53
CA GLY A 567 -30.06 -19.59 -22.90
C GLY A 567 -31.13 -18.50 -23.05
N LEU A 568 -32.27 -18.65 -22.36
CA LEU A 568 -33.32 -17.64 -22.31
C LEU A 568 -32.84 -16.36 -21.61
N ALA A 569 -32.19 -16.49 -20.44
CA ALA A 569 -31.63 -15.34 -19.72
C ALA A 569 -30.59 -14.60 -20.56
N TRP A 570 -29.75 -15.35 -21.27
CA TRP A 570 -28.75 -14.83 -22.19
C TRP A 570 -29.42 -14.03 -23.32
N TRP A 571 -30.43 -14.59 -23.98
CA TRP A 571 -31.13 -13.93 -25.08
C TRP A 571 -31.99 -12.73 -24.64
N LEU A 572 -32.68 -12.86 -23.52
CA LEU A 572 -33.64 -11.88 -23.01
C LEU A 572 -32.97 -10.69 -22.32
N GLY A 573 -31.82 -10.91 -21.66
CA GLY A 573 -31.16 -9.91 -20.82
C GLY A 573 -30.82 -8.60 -21.53
N PRO A 574 -30.04 -8.62 -22.63
CA PRO A 574 -29.68 -7.40 -23.36
C PRO A 574 -30.91 -6.65 -23.89
N GLN A 575 -31.92 -7.38 -24.35
CA GLN A 575 -33.16 -6.79 -24.88
C GLN A 575 -33.93 -6.08 -23.77
N LEU A 576 -34.08 -6.71 -22.61
CA LEU A 576 -34.74 -6.09 -21.45
C LEU A 576 -33.97 -4.87 -20.94
N ALA A 577 -32.64 -4.91 -20.94
CA ALA A 577 -31.82 -3.78 -20.53
C ALA A 577 -32.07 -2.55 -21.42
N VAL A 578 -32.00 -2.72 -22.74
CA VAL A 578 -32.26 -1.62 -23.68
C VAL A 578 -33.71 -1.16 -23.62
N LEU A 579 -34.68 -2.07 -23.48
CA LEU A 579 -36.09 -1.73 -23.34
C LEU A 579 -36.37 -0.88 -22.08
N THR A 580 -35.73 -1.21 -20.95
CA THR A 580 -36.02 -0.58 -19.64
C THR A 580 -35.15 0.63 -19.34
N LEU A 581 -33.87 0.61 -19.72
CA LEU A 581 -32.87 1.65 -19.41
C LEU A 581 -32.48 2.49 -20.63
N GLY A 582 -32.90 2.12 -21.84
CA GLY A 582 -32.51 2.78 -23.09
C GLY A 582 -31.09 2.44 -23.56
N MET A 583 -30.30 1.72 -22.75
CA MET A 583 -28.91 1.38 -23.01
C MET A 583 -28.50 0.10 -22.26
N PRO A 584 -27.38 -0.55 -22.64
CA PRO A 584 -26.82 -1.69 -21.91
C PRO A 584 -26.50 -1.35 -20.43
N VAL A 585 -26.60 -2.35 -19.54
CA VAL A 585 -26.39 -2.14 -18.09
C VAL A 585 -24.97 -1.70 -17.75
N ASN A 586 -23.95 -2.23 -18.43
CA ASN A 586 -22.56 -1.84 -18.25
C ASN A 586 -22.34 -0.36 -18.60
N GLU A 587 -22.96 0.14 -19.68
CA GLU A 587 -22.89 1.55 -20.06
C GLU A 587 -23.68 2.43 -19.09
N TRP A 588 -24.84 1.97 -18.62
CA TRP A 588 -25.65 2.68 -17.62
C TRP A 588 -24.89 2.88 -16.29
N LEU A 589 -24.03 1.92 -15.92
CA LEU A 589 -23.17 2.02 -14.75
C LEU A 589 -22.00 3.01 -14.93
N GLY A 590 -21.62 3.34 -16.17
CA GLY A 590 -20.53 4.27 -16.49
C GLY A 590 -19.22 3.90 -15.79
N ASP A 591 -18.62 4.87 -15.10
CA ASP A 591 -17.35 4.70 -14.35
C ASP A 591 -17.44 3.67 -13.20
N ASN A 592 -18.64 3.23 -12.81
CA ASN A 592 -18.82 2.21 -11.78
C ASN A 592 -18.72 0.78 -12.32
N TYR A 593 -18.48 0.59 -13.62
CA TYR A 593 -18.25 -0.70 -14.23
C TYR A 593 -16.83 -0.81 -14.80
N SER A 594 -16.08 -1.82 -14.37
CA SER A 594 -14.83 -2.24 -14.99
C SER A 594 -15.06 -3.58 -15.68
N GLN A 595 -14.57 -3.75 -16.91
CA GLN A 595 -14.66 -5.03 -17.62
C GLN A 595 -14.04 -6.17 -16.80
N ARG A 596 -12.90 -5.91 -16.15
CA ARG A 596 -12.27 -6.82 -15.19
C ARG A 596 -12.67 -6.39 -13.78
N ASN A 597 -13.50 -7.18 -13.12
CA ASN A 597 -14.15 -6.81 -11.87
C ASN A 597 -14.32 -7.99 -10.90
N ALA A 598 -14.87 -7.68 -9.73
CA ALA A 598 -15.07 -8.66 -8.67
C ALA A 598 -16.12 -9.75 -9.02
N LEU A 599 -17.08 -9.48 -9.89
CA LEU A 599 -18.04 -10.49 -10.38
C LEU A 599 -17.33 -11.55 -11.23
N VAL A 600 -16.49 -11.14 -12.18
CA VAL A 600 -15.67 -12.06 -13.01
C VAL A 600 -14.84 -12.97 -12.11
N VAL A 601 -14.18 -12.37 -11.12
CA VAL A 601 -13.32 -13.07 -10.16
C VAL A 601 -14.15 -14.01 -9.29
N GLY A 602 -15.29 -13.55 -8.77
CA GLY A 602 -16.19 -14.37 -7.98
C GLY A 602 -16.63 -15.65 -8.70
N ILE A 603 -16.94 -15.56 -9.99
CA ILE A 603 -17.32 -16.72 -10.81
C ILE A 603 -16.11 -17.63 -11.08
N ALA A 604 -14.99 -17.08 -11.57
CA ALA A 604 -13.83 -17.86 -11.96
C ALA A 604 -13.14 -18.54 -10.76
N MET A 605 -12.97 -17.79 -9.68
CA MET A 605 -12.39 -18.27 -8.43
C MET A 605 -13.37 -19.16 -7.68
N GLY A 606 -14.67 -18.85 -7.72
CA GLY A 606 -15.71 -19.72 -7.18
C GLY A 606 -15.68 -21.10 -7.84
N PHE A 607 -15.59 -21.14 -9.17
CA PHE A 607 -15.42 -22.38 -9.94
C PHE A 607 -14.21 -23.19 -9.47
N ALA A 608 -13.06 -22.55 -9.26
CA ALA A 608 -11.84 -23.21 -8.77
C ALA A 608 -11.96 -23.75 -7.32
N LEU A 609 -12.83 -23.17 -6.49
CA LEU A 609 -13.01 -23.56 -5.09
C LEU A 609 -14.07 -24.66 -4.89
N ILE A 610 -15.01 -24.83 -5.82
CA ILE A 610 -16.08 -25.83 -5.74
C ILE A 610 -15.55 -27.24 -5.42
N PRO A 611 -14.52 -27.79 -6.10
CA PRO A 611 -14.07 -29.16 -5.87
C PRO A 611 -13.61 -29.39 -4.43
N VAL A 612 -12.87 -28.44 -3.87
CA VAL A 612 -12.33 -28.52 -2.51
C VAL A 612 -13.46 -28.50 -1.48
N ILE A 613 -14.39 -27.55 -1.61
CA ILE A 613 -15.52 -27.43 -0.68
C ILE A 613 -16.45 -28.65 -0.81
N PHE A 614 -16.75 -29.06 -2.04
CA PHE A 614 -17.61 -30.20 -2.34
C PHE A 614 -17.08 -31.49 -1.72
N SER A 615 -15.84 -31.88 -2.02
CA SER A 615 -15.30 -33.17 -1.58
C SER A 615 -15.22 -33.25 -0.05
N LEU A 616 -14.77 -32.17 0.61
CA LEU A 616 -14.69 -32.12 2.07
C LEU A 616 -16.08 -32.10 2.73
N ALA A 617 -17.05 -31.39 2.17
CA ALA A 617 -18.42 -31.38 2.68
C ALA A 617 -19.12 -32.74 2.46
N GLU A 618 -18.89 -33.38 1.32
CA GLU A 618 -19.44 -34.70 1.01
C GLU A 618 -18.90 -35.75 1.99
N ASP A 619 -17.58 -35.77 2.22
CA ASP A 619 -16.96 -36.69 3.18
C ASP A 619 -17.48 -36.46 4.61
N ALA A 620 -17.71 -35.19 5.00
CA ALA A 620 -18.34 -34.86 6.27
C ALA A 620 -19.76 -35.43 6.39
N LEU A 621 -20.57 -35.33 5.34
CA LEU A 621 -21.92 -35.89 5.30
C LEU A 621 -21.91 -37.43 5.39
N PHE A 622 -20.97 -38.10 4.72
CA PHE A 622 -20.82 -39.55 4.78
C PHE A 622 -20.26 -40.08 6.10
N SER A 623 -19.60 -39.23 6.88
CA SER A 623 -19.08 -39.61 8.20
C SER A 623 -20.18 -39.79 9.26
N VAL A 624 -21.41 -39.32 8.98
CA VAL A 624 -22.55 -39.49 9.88
C VAL A 624 -22.95 -40.98 9.94
N PRO A 625 -23.04 -41.58 11.13
CA PRO A 625 -23.42 -42.99 11.28
C PRO A 625 -24.73 -43.32 10.57
N PRO A 626 -24.78 -44.39 9.74
CA PRO A 626 -26.00 -44.77 9.02
C PRO A 626 -27.19 -45.07 9.93
N SER A 627 -26.93 -45.51 11.17
CA SER A 627 -27.94 -45.81 12.19
C SER A 627 -28.80 -44.59 12.55
N LEU A 628 -28.23 -43.37 12.57
CA LEU A 628 -28.96 -42.14 12.86
C LEU A 628 -29.95 -41.81 11.72
N SER A 629 -29.49 -41.96 10.47
CA SER A 629 -30.34 -41.72 9.29
C SER A 629 -31.44 -42.77 9.17
N GLN A 630 -31.11 -44.06 9.31
CA GLN A 630 -32.06 -45.16 9.24
C GLN A 630 -33.08 -45.12 10.38
N GLY A 631 -32.66 -44.77 11.59
CA GLY A 631 -33.55 -44.59 12.74
C GLY A 631 -34.57 -43.47 12.52
N SER A 632 -34.14 -42.32 11.99
CA SER A 632 -35.05 -41.22 11.63
C SER A 632 -36.08 -41.64 10.57
N LEU A 633 -35.64 -42.33 9.52
CA LEU A 633 -36.55 -42.84 8.47
C LEU A 633 -37.53 -43.88 9.02
N ALA A 634 -37.10 -44.75 9.94
CA ALA A 634 -37.96 -45.74 10.58
C ALA A 634 -39.06 -45.12 11.47
N LEU A 635 -38.82 -43.91 12.00
CA LEU A 635 -39.83 -43.12 12.72
C LEU A 635 -40.82 -42.39 11.79
N GLY A 636 -40.77 -42.65 10.48
CA GLY A 636 -41.67 -42.05 9.49
C GLY A 636 -41.22 -40.66 8.99
N ALA A 637 -40.00 -40.22 9.32
CA ALA A 637 -39.46 -38.98 8.77
C ALA A 637 -39.19 -39.12 7.27
N THR A 638 -39.42 -38.04 6.52
CA THR A 638 -39.05 -37.97 5.10
C THR A 638 -37.54 -37.81 4.93
N PRO A 639 -36.95 -38.18 3.77
CA PRO A 639 -35.53 -37.94 3.48
C PRO A 639 -35.09 -36.49 3.70
N TRP A 640 -35.93 -35.52 3.30
CA TRP A 640 -35.67 -34.10 3.54
C TRP A 640 -35.64 -33.75 5.04
N GLN A 641 -36.59 -34.26 5.82
CA GLN A 641 -36.62 -34.05 7.27
C GLN A 641 -35.42 -34.70 7.97
N THR A 642 -35.05 -35.93 7.60
CA THR A 642 -33.86 -36.61 8.13
C THR A 642 -32.57 -35.85 7.80
N LEU A 643 -32.44 -35.36 6.56
CA LEU A 643 -31.30 -34.53 6.17
C LEU A 643 -31.19 -33.27 7.03
N VAL A 644 -32.27 -32.49 7.12
CA VAL A 644 -32.25 -31.17 7.78
C VAL A 644 -32.14 -31.29 9.30
N ARG A 645 -32.78 -32.30 9.91
CA ARG A 645 -32.88 -32.41 11.38
C ARG A 645 -31.84 -33.35 12.01
N VAL A 646 -31.27 -34.27 11.25
CA VAL A 646 -30.34 -35.28 11.77
C VAL A 646 -28.97 -35.17 11.10
N VAL A 647 -28.92 -35.32 9.78
CA VAL A 647 -27.63 -35.42 9.07
C VAL A 647 -26.85 -34.11 9.06
N LEU A 648 -27.48 -32.98 8.67
CA LEU A 648 -26.81 -31.69 8.63
C LEU A 648 -26.33 -31.22 10.02
N PRO A 649 -27.14 -31.30 11.09
CA PRO A 649 -26.69 -31.00 12.44
C PRO A 649 -25.58 -31.92 12.94
N SER A 650 -25.51 -33.17 12.50
CA SER A 650 -24.39 -34.06 12.84
C SER A 650 -23.12 -33.76 12.03
N ALA A 651 -23.25 -33.29 10.79
CA ALA A 651 -22.11 -33.05 9.88
C ALA A 651 -21.58 -31.60 9.89
N TYR A 652 -22.23 -30.65 10.57
CA TYR A 652 -21.90 -29.21 10.44
C TYR A 652 -20.45 -28.88 10.77
N ALA A 653 -19.81 -29.58 11.71
CA ALA A 653 -18.42 -29.33 12.07
C ALA A 653 -17.50 -29.56 10.86
N GLY A 654 -17.72 -30.67 10.13
CA GLY A 654 -16.97 -30.98 8.92
C GLY A 654 -17.32 -30.06 7.75
N ILE A 655 -18.60 -29.71 7.57
CA ILE A 655 -19.03 -28.74 6.55
C ILE A 655 -18.40 -27.36 6.82
N PHE A 656 -18.44 -26.88 8.07
CA PHE A 656 -17.84 -25.61 8.44
C PHE A 656 -16.32 -25.60 8.19
N SER A 657 -15.62 -26.70 8.54
CA SER A 657 -14.21 -26.84 8.20
C SER A 657 -13.96 -26.81 6.69
N ALA A 658 -14.80 -27.47 5.88
CA ALA A 658 -14.69 -27.41 4.41
C ALA A 658 -14.82 -25.97 3.88
N LEU A 659 -15.78 -25.21 4.40
CA LEU A 659 -15.99 -23.80 4.03
C LEU A 659 -14.80 -22.93 4.44
N MET A 660 -14.27 -23.11 5.65
CA MET A 660 -13.12 -22.33 6.13
C MET A 660 -11.83 -22.65 5.37
N ILE A 661 -11.59 -23.91 5.02
CA ILE A 661 -10.45 -24.30 4.17
C ILE A 661 -10.60 -23.69 2.77
N GLY A 662 -11.82 -23.69 2.21
CA GLY A 662 -12.14 -23.01 0.95
C GLY A 662 -11.84 -21.51 1.01
N PHE A 663 -12.30 -20.83 2.08
CA PHE A 663 -12.03 -19.41 2.30
C PHE A 663 -10.53 -19.10 2.49
N GLY A 664 -9.80 -19.92 3.25
CA GLY A 664 -8.36 -19.76 3.44
C GLY A 664 -7.58 -19.87 2.12
N ARG A 665 -7.97 -20.81 1.24
CA ARG A 665 -7.43 -20.92 -0.12
C ARG A 665 -7.79 -19.71 -0.98
N ALA A 666 -9.02 -19.21 -0.85
CA ALA A 666 -9.51 -18.05 -1.57
C ALA A 666 -8.63 -16.82 -1.29
N VAL A 667 -8.35 -16.56 -0.01
CA VAL A 667 -7.53 -15.40 0.41
C VAL A 667 -6.10 -15.48 -0.14
N GLY A 668 -5.57 -16.68 -0.31
CA GLY A 668 -4.25 -16.91 -0.91
C GLY A 668 -4.24 -17.00 -2.44
N GLU A 669 -5.37 -16.80 -3.13
CA GLU A 669 -5.44 -16.93 -4.59
C GLU A 669 -4.71 -15.76 -5.28
N THR A 670 -3.71 -16.10 -6.07
CA THR A 670 -2.83 -15.12 -6.71
C THR A 670 -3.15 -14.96 -8.20
N MET A 671 -3.32 -16.06 -8.93
CA MET A 671 -3.27 -16.05 -10.39
C MET A 671 -4.59 -15.65 -11.02
N ILE A 672 -5.71 -16.16 -10.51
CA ILE A 672 -7.04 -15.76 -10.99
C ILE A 672 -7.24 -14.26 -10.74
N VAL A 673 -6.89 -13.80 -9.54
CA VAL A 673 -6.99 -12.39 -9.14
C VAL A 673 -6.12 -11.49 -10.01
N LEU A 674 -4.85 -11.85 -10.22
CA LEU A 674 -3.93 -11.06 -11.03
C LEU A 674 -4.42 -10.88 -12.47
N MET A 675 -5.08 -11.89 -13.04
CA MET A 675 -5.52 -11.87 -14.44
C MET A 675 -6.92 -11.26 -14.64
N ALA A 676 -7.82 -11.37 -13.65
CA ALA A 676 -9.24 -11.07 -13.84
C ALA A 676 -9.77 -9.83 -13.11
N THR A 677 -8.98 -9.16 -12.25
CA THR A 677 -9.47 -8.06 -11.38
C THR A 677 -9.23 -6.65 -11.88
N GLY A 678 -8.41 -6.47 -12.92
CA GLY A 678 -7.94 -5.15 -13.35
C GLY A 678 -6.90 -4.51 -12.41
N ASN A 679 -6.55 -5.15 -11.28
CA ASN A 679 -5.49 -4.77 -10.35
C ASN A 679 -5.59 -3.31 -9.86
N THR A 680 -6.80 -2.83 -9.56
CA THR A 680 -7.05 -1.45 -9.10
C THR A 680 -7.23 -1.43 -7.58
N PRO A 681 -6.37 -0.73 -6.79
CA PRO A 681 -6.40 -0.78 -5.33
C PRO A 681 -7.39 0.24 -4.76
N ILE A 682 -8.67 0.02 -5.05
CA ILE A 682 -9.78 0.88 -4.62
C ILE A 682 -10.58 0.19 -3.50
N ILE A 683 -11.11 0.99 -2.58
CA ILE A 683 -11.98 0.52 -1.50
C ILE A 683 -13.43 0.81 -1.90
N ASP A 684 -14.00 -0.11 -2.66
CA ASP A 684 -15.37 -0.02 -3.12
C ASP A 684 -16.07 -1.39 -3.03
N GLY A 685 -17.27 -1.40 -2.45
CA GLY A 685 -18.07 -2.62 -2.21
C GLY A 685 -18.84 -3.13 -3.44
N SER A 686 -18.75 -2.47 -4.59
CA SER A 686 -19.41 -2.88 -5.82
C SER A 686 -18.81 -4.16 -6.40
N ILE A 687 -19.68 -5.07 -6.83
CA ILE A 687 -19.30 -6.29 -7.56
C ILE A 687 -18.77 -5.97 -8.97
N PHE A 688 -19.08 -4.79 -9.50
CA PHE A 688 -18.77 -4.37 -10.86
C PHE A 688 -17.46 -3.62 -11.00
N GLN A 689 -16.79 -3.32 -9.88
CA GLN A 689 -15.49 -2.66 -9.87
C GLN A 689 -14.34 -3.66 -9.68
N GLY A 690 -13.15 -3.23 -10.13
CA GLY A 690 -11.89 -3.93 -9.93
C GLY A 690 -11.45 -4.00 -8.47
N LEU A 691 -10.36 -4.71 -8.23
CA LEU A 691 -9.68 -4.79 -6.94
C LEU A 691 -8.20 -5.12 -7.12
N ARG A 692 -7.39 -4.95 -6.06
CA ARG A 692 -6.01 -5.46 -5.98
C ARG A 692 -5.91 -6.28 -4.71
N ALA A 693 -5.55 -7.56 -4.79
CA ALA A 693 -5.32 -8.39 -3.59
C ALA A 693 -3.86 -8.34 -3.15
N MET A 694 -3.59 -8.68 -1.89
CA MET A 694 -2.24 -8.74 -1.32
C MET A 694 -1.32 -9.67 -2.12
N ALA A 695 -1.79 -10.88 -2.45
CA ALA A 695 -0.99 -11.85 -3.18
C ALA A 695 -0.64 -11.36 -4.60
N ALA A 696 -1.62 -10.80 -5.33
CA ALA A 696 -1.40 -10.20 -6.64
C ALA A 696 -0.47 -8.98 -6.57
N ASN A 697 -0.62 -8.15 -5.53
CA ASN A 697 0.23 -6.98 -5.31
C ASN A 697 1.70 -7.38 -5.11
N ILE A 698 1.96 -8.41 -4.30
CA ILE A 698 3.30 -8.97 -4.10
C ILE A 698 3.85 -9.52 -5.43
N ALA A 699 3.05 -10.29 -6.18
CA ALA A 699 3.49 -10.90 -7.43
C ALA A 699 3.84 -9.88 -8.52
N ILE A 700 3.11 -8.76 -8.59
CA ILE A 700 3.31 -7.71 -9.60
C ILE A 700 4.51 -6.84 -9.23
N GLU A 701 4.59 -6.37 -7.98
CA GLU A 701 5.51 -5.29 -7.63
C GLU A 701 6.86 -5.78 -7.07
N MET A 702 6.95 -7.02 -6.58
CA MET A 702 8.19 -7.56 -6.03
C MET A 702 9.35 -7.62 -7.05
N PRO A 703 9.13 -8.00 -8.33
CA PRO A 703 10.19 -7.99 -9.33
C PRO A 703 10.70 -6.57 -9.68
N GLU A 704 9.88 -5.54 -9.49
CA GLU A 704 10.20 -4.14 -9.84
C GLU A 704 10.80 -3.35 -8.66
N ALA A 705 10.60 -3.84 -7.42
CA ALA A 705 11.02 -3.14 -6.22
C ALA A 705 12.54 -3.20 -6.01
N VAL A 706 13.18 -2.03 -5.85
CA VAL A 706 14.61 -1.93 -5.54
C VAL A 706 14.92 -2.59 -4.19
N VAL A 707 15.87 -3.52 -4.18
CA VAL A 707 16.25 -4.27 -2.97
C VAL A 707 16.63 -3.33 -1.83
N GLY A 708 15.99 -3.51 -0.67
CA GLY A 708 16.24 -2.69 0.53
C GLY A 708 15.52 -1.35 0.58
N SER A 709 14.81 -0.95 -0.47
CA SER A 709 13.93 0.23 -0.47
C SER A 709 12.73 0.07 0.47
N GLY A 710 12.07 1.20 0.78
CA GLY A 710 10.84 1.19 1.59
C GLY A 710 9.75 0.34 0.93
N HIS A 711 9.53 0.51 -0.37
CA HIS A 711 8.59 -0.29 -1.18
C HIS A 711 8.86 -1.78 -1.06
N TYR A 712 10.10 -2.21 -1.27
CA TYR A 712 10.52 -3.61 -1.15
C TYR A 712 10.15 -4.19 0.22
N ARG A 713 10.46 -3.48 1.31
CA ARG A 713 10.15 -3.95 2.67
C ARG A 713 8.66 -3.96 2.97
N VAL A 714 7.87 -3.02 2.44
CA VAL A 714 6.41 -3.04 2.60
C VAL A 714 5.79 -4.24 1.89
N LEU A 715 6.34 -4.70 0.77
CA LEU A 715 5.88 -5.94 0.13
C LEU A 715 6.16 -7.16 1.03
N PHE A 716 7.31 -7.21 1.71
CA PHE A 716 7.56 -8.24 2.75
C PHE A 716 6.60 -8.14 3.93
N LEU A 717 6.27 -6.92 4.38
CA LEU A 717 5.25 -6.72 5.40
C LEU A 717 3.87 -7.20 4.92
N THR A 718 3.52 -6.94 3.65
CA THR A 718 2.27 -7.42 3.04
C THR A 718 2.24 -8.94 3.03
N ALA A 719 3.35 -9.60 2.69
CA ALA A 719 3.49 -11.05 2.75
C ALA A 719 3.36 -11.59 4.19
N LEU A 720 3.95 -10.89 5.17
CA LEU A 720 3.81 -11.21 6.59
C LEU A 720 2.35 -11.11 7.05
N VAL A 721 1.63 -10.06 6.67
CA VAL A 721 0.21 -9.87 7.00
C VAL A 721 -0.63 -10.98 6.38
N LEU A 722 -0.42 -11.31 5.10
CA LEU A 722 -1.10 -12.41 4.42
C LEU A 722 -0.80 -13.77 5.09
N PHE A 723 0.45 -14.02 5.45
CA PHE A 723 0.85 -15.24 6.17
C PHE A 723 0.15 -15.33 7.54
N CYS A 724 0.20 -14.28 8.35
CA CYS A 724 -0.46 -14.24 9.65
C CYS A 724 -1.98 -14.44 9.53
N PHE A 725 -2.61 -13.81 8.54
CA PHE A 725 -4.03 -13.95 8.29
C PHE A 725 -4.41 -15.38 7.88
N THR A 726 -3.70 -15.96 6.90
CA THR A 726 -3.96 -17.33 6.43
C THR A 726 -3.71 -18.36 7.54
N PHE A 727 -2.63 -18.18 8.33
CA PHE A 727 -2.34 -19.01 9.49
C PHE A 727 -3.45 -18.94 10.54
N LEU A 728 -3.93 -17.73 10.87
CA LEU A 728 -5.00 -17.51 11.83
C LEU A 728 -6.32 -18.16 11.38
N VAL A 729 -6.74 -17.94 10.14
CA VAL A 729 -7.96 -18.55 9.57
C VAL A 729 -7.87 -20.08 9.59
N ASN A 730 -6.75 -20.65 9.15
CA ASN A 730 -6.58 -22.10 9.12
C ASN A 730 -6.53 -22.71 10.52
N THR A 731 -5.91 -22.03 11.48
CA THR A 731 -5.84 -22.49 12.88
C THR A 731 -7.21 -22.39 13.55
N LEU A 732 -7.99 -21.34 13.29
CA LEU A 732 -9.37 -21.22 13.76
C LEU A 732 -10.25 -22.33 13.18
N ALA A 733 -10.12 -22.63 11.89
CA ALA A 733 -10.86 -23.71 11.22
C ALA A 733 -10.63 -25.07 11.89
N GLU A 734 -9.37 -25.39 12.18
CA GLU A 734 -8.98 -26.65 12.82
C GLU A 734 -9.41 -26.68 14.30
N SER A 735 -9.23 -25.57 15.03
CA SER A 735 -9.64 -25.47 16.44
C SER A 735 -11.14 -25.67 16.63
N ILE A 736 -11.95 -25.07 15.75
CA ILE A 736 -13.40 -25.26 15.75
C ILE A 736 -13.73 -26.73 15.44
N ARG A 737 -13.08 -27.35 14.45
CA ARG A 737 -13.29 -28.77 14.13
C ARG A 737 -13.08 -29.69 15.32
N LEU A 738 -12.00 -29.48 16.06
CA LEU A 738 -11.64 -30.31 17.22
C LEU A 738 -12.64 -30.15 18.37
N ARG A 739 -12.97 -28.91 18.76
CA ARG A 739 -13.94 -28.64 19.84
C ARG A 739 -15.31 -29.23 19.56
N LEU A 740 -15.76 -29.18 18.31
CA LEU A 740 -17.05 -29.72 17.93
C LEU A 740 -17.05 -31.25 17.96
N ARG A 741 -15.97 -31.90 17.50
CA ARG A 741 -15.85 -33.37 17.55
C ARG A 741 -15.92 -33.91 18.99
N GLU A 742 -15.24 -33.25 19.93
CA GLU A 742 -15.27 -33.62 21.35
C GLU A 742 -16.69 -33.53 21.95
N ARG A 743 -17.43 -32.48 21.62
CA ARG A 743 -18.79 -32.25 22.15
C ARG A 743 -19.79 -33.35 21.73
N TYR A 744 -19.75 -33.79 20.46
CA TYR A 744 -20.66 -34.83 19.98
C TYR A 744 -20.23 -36.25 20.35
N GLN A 745 -18.93 -36.48 20.57
CA GLN A 745 -18.49 -37.75 21.15
C GLN A 745 -18.97 -37.93 22.60
N MET A 746 -19.05 -36.85 23.38
CA MET A 746 -19.61 -36.91 24.74
C MET A 746 -21.13 -37.12 24.77
N GLU A 747 -21.89 -36.52 23.83
CA GLU A 747 -23.35 -36.76 23.71
C GLU A 747 -23.71 -38.17 23.24
N GLN A 748 -22.78 -38.94 22.66
CA GLN A 748 -23.00 -40.34 22.26
C GLN A 748 -22.74 -41.35 23.40
N VAL A 749 -22.14 -40.92 24.50
CA VAL A 749 -21.75 -41.78 25.64
C VAL A 749 -22.66 -41.58 26.87
N GLY A 750 -23.47 -40.52 26.90
CA GLY A 750 -24.53 -40.29 27.90
C GLY A 750 -25.89 -40.66 27.36
#